data_AF-A0A932D6S5-F1
#
_entry.id   AF-A0A932D6S5-F1
#
_cell.length_a   1.000
_cell.length_b   1.000
_cell.length_c   1.000
_cell.angle_alpha   90.00
_cell.angle_beta   90.00
_cell.angle_gamma   90.00
#
_symmetry.space_group_name_H-M   'P 1'
#
loop_
_entity.id
_entity.type
_entity.pdbx_description
1 polymer ?
#
loop_
_entity_poly.entity_id
_entity_poly.type
_entity_poly.pdbx_seq_one_letter_code
_entity_poly.pdbx_strand_id
1 'polypeptide(L)'
;MNGTPLTHSLLDTIASFSSRARARCSLFAVGVPLLVAASRVQANALFLPPEATVVLMAGLPGDVQSEGSYREALQGWLEWLGTVATPPRQVFVFWDSPEVLLLPPKLPVKISPARREDFLALGKTLAGQTNGLLAILWGHGGTQGRTPVFHVRGPRITPADVKALAEQVQPAQSRWVLFFRGSGQFARELAGPDRQIISSEHEVMFTNDPIGLPLLLKVARTESSISFAAAAEELGRAVGDWYESRSLARTEEPTLWLPGAEPKRLVPSDKPGALASVKELKEAPPTTTASEKLTQAESESAELPAIWKDLARVEPQKFPDADAVVLRRRVSFRLGSSPAITSEHEQFVQILTAEGKHFGDFDVSYSPPDEELEVLDCEVLRPDGKLLRLDPDDVREGADESVADYRTSRRKFFSLPGVAPGAVLRVRYRTQWKSYPMPHVSLALPLADETPILESTLQVTVPKDSSFHFTFDQAPPADPAIKQTAEGSTYAWHFRETAALPGEALAPPQLQPAVLISTWPDWAAFAEWYGRITKLADELTPELEEKVRELTRDAQSDRDKVRAVYDYVTSLRYVAVPLGVNSLRPHAAAQVFKNQFGDCKDKANLFNTLLRALGIEAHLVLVPRFTQAHAAVPGLAFNHAIARVTLGGETLWADTTDDVCRFGMLPPGDAGRRVLVIDGKSTTLTELPSPAAKDHRLELRGEVKLNSGDGAASVEIRATAKGYPDYELRSVARAWKGHRRNVPLLSARCRLAAGALSLAKQHFTSPARLDEDFAWQAEGQLIGLSSGEAGRWLLRAPFWLPEEWDLALHPRKTPLFLNAGYPLTLDEEIEIQLPSGAEQIRLPAVKENSHGPLVWKIEWTPAGEGRVRARLRVELPRGELAGQDVGELQRQLRELLTFVGHTASFVAPP
;
A
#
# COMPACT_ATOMS: atom_id res chain seq x y z
N MET A 1 -50.96 19.27 -4.95
CA MET A 1 -52.29 18.78 -5.38
C MET A 1 -52.38 17.34 -4.89
N ASN A 2 -52.90 17.15 -3.68
CA ASN A 2 -54.29 16.73 -3.39
C ASN A 2 -54.50 15.26 -3.81
N GLY A 3 -54.80 14.30 -2.94
CA GLY A 3 -55.08 14.31 -1.52
C GLY A 3 -55.34 12.86 -1.05
N THR A 4 -54.92 12.56 0.17
CA THR A 4 -55.69 12.02 1.32
C THR A 4 -57.05 11.31 1.08
N PRO A 5 -57.68 10.66 2.10
CA PRO A 5 -57.27 10.34 3.49
C PRO A 5 -57.69 8.86 3.86
N LEU A 6 -57.53 8.31 5.06
CA LEU A 6 -58.37 8.46 6.27
C LEU A 6 -57.93 7.35 7.26
N THR A 7 -57.32 7.62 8.41
CA THR A 7 -57.88 8.00 9.75
C THR A 7 -58.00 6.84 10.74
N HIS A 8 -57.39 7.07 11.93
CA HIS A 8 -57.85 6.79 13.30
C HIS A 8 -58.22 5.35 13.72
N SER A 9 -58.13 4.90 14.98
CA SER A 9 -57.55 5.32 16.26
C SER A 9 -58.17 4.38 17.33
N LEU A 10 -57.48 4.20 18.46
CA LEU A 10 -57.99 3.80 19.79
C LEU A 10 -58.34 2.31 20.09
N LEU A 11 -57.43 1.70 20.86
CA LEU A 11 -57.55 1.23 22.26
C LEU A 11 -58.79 0.45 22.77
N ASP A 12 -58.44 -0.50 23.65
CA ASP A 12 -59.18 -1.19 24.71
C ASP A 12 -59.92 -2.50 24.38
N THR A 13 -60.03 -3.55 25.22
CA THR A 13 -59.37 -4.08 26.44
C THR A 13 -60.22 -5.33 26.85
N ILE A 14 -59.58 -6.48 27.15
CA ILE A 14 -59.99 -7.59 28.06
C ILE A 14 -61.15 -8.58 27.71
N ALA A 15 -60.76 -9.88 27.71
CA ALA A 15 -61.39 -11.15 28.19
C ALA A 15 -62.79 -11.59 27.65
N SER A 16 -63.20 -12.86 27.60
CA SER A 16 -62.90 -14.07 28.37
C SER A 16 -63.57 -15.31 27.71
N PHE A 17 -63.04 -16.53 27.96
CA PHE A 17 -63.77 -17.80 28.27
C PHE A 17 -64.78 -18.41 27.24
N SER A 18 -65.04 -19.72 27.09
CA SER A 18 -64.54 -20.98 27.67
C SER A 18 -65.34 -22.22 27.17
N SER A 19 -64.65 -23.36 27.11
CA SER A 19 -65.03 -24.65 27.75
C SER A 19 -65.96 -25.69 27.07
N ARG A 20 -65.55 -26.97 27.23
CA ARG A 20 -66.24 -28.14 27.85
C ARG A 20 -65.48 -29.42 27.43
N ALA A 21 -65.29 -30.50 28.20
CA ALA A 21 -65.88 -31.04 29.44
C ALA A 21 -64.88 -32.07 30.08
N ARG A 22 -64.66 -32.08 31.40
CA ARG A 22 -65.16 -33.04 32.46
C ARG A 22 -64.99 -34.54 32.13
N ALA A 23 -64.55 -35.46 33.03
CA ALA A 23 -64.16 -35.45 34.44
C ALA A 23 -63.66 -36.85 34.87
N ARG A 24 -62.77 -36.96 35.87
CA ARG A 24 -62.87 -37.80 37.11
C ARG A 24 -61.53 -37.87 37.89
N CYS A 25 -61.59 -37.56 39.20
CA CYS A 25 -60.56 -37.75 40.24
C CYS A 25 -60.30 -39.25 40.51
N SER A 26 -59.22 -39.77 41.14
CA SER A 26 -58.40 -39.30 42.28
C SER A 26 -57.16 -40.22 42.47
N LEU A 27 -56.13 -39.73 43.20
CA LEU A 27 -55.13 -40.43 44.04
C LEU A 27 -54.00 -41.28 43.38
N PHE A 28 -52.78 -40.72 43.27
CA PHE A 28 -51.60 -41.02 44.12
C PHE A 28 -50.34 -40.32 43.57
N ALA A 29 -49.54 -39.75 44.48
CA ALA A 29 -48.23 -39.16 44.23
C ALA A 29 -47.12 -40.24 44.21
N VAL A 30 -46.05 -40.02 43.44
CA VAL A 30 -44.60 -40.07 43.83
C VAL A 30 -43.72 -39.84 42.58
N GLY A 31 -42.69 -38.99 42.72
CA GLY A 31 -41.61 -38.72 41.75
C GLY A 31 -41.95 -37.55 40.82
N VAL A 32 -41.26 -36.41 40.80
CA VAL A 32 -39.83 -36.24 40.50
C VAL A 32 -39.36 -34.87 41.01
N PRO A 33 -38.41 -34.80 41.97
CA PRO A 33 -37.59 -33.62 42.19
C PRO A 33 -36.11 -34.01 41.96
N LEU A 34 -35.70 -34.23 40.71
CA LEU A 34 -34.27 -34.45 40.39
C LEU A 34 -33.76 -33.65 39.17
N LEU A 35 -34.60 -33.31 38.18
CA LEU A 35 -34.10 -32.64 36.97
C LEU A 35 -33.83 -31.13 37.12
N VAL A 36 -34.53 -30.41 38.00
CA VAL A 36 -34.37 -28.94 38.15
C VAL A 36 -33.16 -28.56 39.01
N ALA A 37 -32.64 -29.48 39.83
CA ALA A 37 -31.46 -29.25 40.65
C ALA A 37 -30.15 -29.38 39.86
N ALA A 38 -30.10 -30.25 38.84
CA ALA A 38 -28.88 -30.51 38.06
C ALA A 38 -28.45 -29.32 37.17
N SER A 39 -29.41 -28.60 36.57
CA SER A 39 -29.11 -27.44 35.71
C SER A 39 -28.62 -26.20 36.47
N ARG A 40 -29.06 -25.99 37.72
CA ARG A 40 -28.55 -24.92 38.59
C ARG A 40 -27.15 -25.20 39.15
N VAL A 41 -26.74 -26.47 39.28
CA VAL A 41 -25.41 -26.86 39.78
C VAL A 41 -24.31 -26.63 38.73
N GLN A 42 -24.61 -26.72 37.43
CA GLN A 42 -23.62 -26.45 36.37
C GLN A 42 -23.34 -24.95 36.14
N ALA A 43 -24.32 -24.05 36.38
CA ALA A 43 -24.16 -22.60 36.16
C ALA A 43 -23.20 -21.91 37.15
N ASN A 44 -22.98 -22.50 38.33
CA ASN A 44 -22.07 -21.99 39.37
C ASN A 44 -20.68 -22.67 39.36
N ALA A 45 -20.34 -23.39 38.29
CA ALA A 45 -19.05 -24.06 38.20
C ALA A 45 -17.92 -23.06 37.96
N LEU A 46 -16.83 -23.15 38.74
CA LEU A 46 -15.66 -22.26 38.65
C LEU A 46 -15.09 -22.19 37.24
N PHE A 47 -14.54 -21.03 36.84
CA PHE A 47 -13.86 -20.86 35.54
C PHE A 47 -12.63 -21.79 35.42
N LEU A 48 -11.82 -21.89 36.48
CA LEU A 48 -10.76 -22.88 36.61
C LEU A 48 -11.17 -23.94 37.64
N PRO A 49 -11.39 -25.21 37.23
CA PRO A 49 -11.68 -26.28 38.18
C PRO A 49 -10.47 -26.58 39.08
N PRO A 50 -10.68 -26.98 40.35
CA PRO A 50 -9.62 -27.50 41.19
C PRO A 50 -8.92 -28.69 40.52
N GLU A 51 -7.58 -28.74 40.57
CA GLU A 51 -6.77 -29.84 40.00
C GLU A 51 -7.02 -30.09 38.49
N ALA A 52 -7.45 -29.07 37.75
CA ALA A 52 -7.73 -29.22 36.32
C ALA A 52 -6.48 -29.54 35.49
N THR A 53 -6.69 -30.25 34.38
CA THR A 53 -5.76 -30.24 33.25
C THR A 53 -6.04 -28.99 32.42
N VAL A 54 -5.01 -28.18 32.15
CA VAL A 54 -5.12 -26.97 31.32
C VAL A 54 -4.43 -27.20 29.99
N VAL A 55 -5.06 -26.77 28.90
CA VAL A 55 -4.49 -26.79 27.54
C VAL A 55 -4.50 -25.38 27.00
N LEU A 56 -3.33 -24.85 26.67
CA LEU A 56 -3.15 -23.54 26.05
C LEU A 56 -2.61 -23.77 24.64
N MET A 57 -3.29 -23.24 23.63
CA MET A 57 -2.86 -23.37 22.24
C MET A 57 -3.05 -22.06 21.48
N ALA A 58 -1.95 -21.49 21.02
CA ALA A 58 -1.97 -20.39 20.08
C ALA A 58 -1.90 -20.92 18.64
N GLY A 59 -2.67 -20.31 17.75
CA GLY A 59 -2.61 -20.57 16.33
C GLY A 59 -1.35 -19.96 15.70
N LEU A 60 -1.05 -20.31 14.46
CA LEU A 60 0.08 -19.78 13.72
C LEU A 60 -0.13 -18.27 13.45
N PRO A 61 0.68 -17.38 14.04
CA PRO A 61 0.62 -15.96 13.72
C PRO A 61 1.13 -15.72 12.30
N GLY A 62 0.50 -14.78 11.59
CA GLY A 62 0.87 -14.42 10.21
C GLY A 62 1.85 -13.25 10.13
N ASP A 63 2.18 -12.61 11.26
CA ASP A 63 2.97 -11.39 11.34
C ASP A 63 3.58 -11.17 12.73
N VAL A 64 4.56 -10.27 12.83
CA VAL A 64 5.35 -10.03 14.05
C VAL A 64 4.51 -9.43 15.18
N GLN A 65 3.49 -8.62 14.86
CA GLN A 65 2.61 -8.00 15.84
C GLN A 65 1.70 -9.05 16.47
N SER A 66 1.14 -9.96 15.66
CA SER A 66 0.39 -11.13 16.13
C SER A 66 1.28 -12.11 16.91
N GLU A 67 2.52 -12.35 16.47
CA GLU A 67 3.50 -13.17 17.20
C GLU A 67 3.73 -12.62 18.62
N GLY A 68 3.98 -11.32 18.74
CA GLY A 68 4.13 -10.63 20.03
C GLY A 68 2.87 -10.72 20.89
N SER A 69 1.72 -10.39 20.32
CA SER A 69 0.42 -10.38 21.02
C SER A 69 0.03 -11.76 21.53
N TYR A 70 0.24 -12.81 20.73
CA TYR A 70 -0.08 -14.19 21.13
C TYR A 70 0.88 -14.68 22.21
N ARG A 71 2.16 -14.32 22.11
CA ARG A 71 3.16 -14.64 23.14
C ARG A 71 2.81 -13.96 24.47
N GLU A 72 2.45 -12.69 24.46
CA GLU A 72 2.05 -11.95 25.66
C GLU A 72 0.80 -12.54 26.31
N ALA A 73 -0.20 -12.91 25.50
CA ALA A 73 -1.37 -13.61 25.99
C ALA A 73 -0.99 -14.95 26.64
N LEU A 74 -0.18 -15.78 25.97
CA LEU A 74 0.29 -17.06 26.50
C LEU A 74 1.05 -16.89 27.83
N GLN A 75 1.99 -15.95 27.88
CA GLN A 75 2.77 -15.62 29.07
C GLN A 75 1.85 -15.17 30.22
N GLY A 76 0.89 -14.29 29.95
CA GLY A 76 -0.06 -13.81 30.94
C GLY A 76 -0.94 -14.92 31.53
N TRP A 77 -1.35 -15.90 30.72
CA TRP A 77 -2.08 -17.08 31.19
C TRP A 77 -1.21 -17.99 32.06
N LEU A 78 0.04 -18.26 31.67
CA LEU A 78 0.98 -19.05 32.47
C LEU A 78 1.25 -18.42 33.83
N GLU A 79 1.49 -17.11 33.87
CA GLU A 79 1.68 -16.35 35.11
C GLU A 79 0.48 -16.45 36.03
N TRP A 80 -0.74 -16.23 35.50
CA TRP A 80 -1.95 -16.31 36.29
C TRP A 80 -2.14 -17.72 36.88
N LEU A 81 -1.95 -18.77 36.09
CA LEU A 81 -2.00 -20.16 36.56
C LEU A 81 -0.94 -20.48 37.63
N GLY A 82 0.18 -19.77 37.64
CA GLY A 82 1.19 -19.88 38.71
C GLY A 82 0.80 -19.19 40.02
N THR A 83 -0.23 -18.33 40.00
CA THR A 83 -0.67 -17.53 41.16
C THR A 83 -1.98 -17.99 41.80
N VAL A 84 -2.71 -18.91 41.17
CA VAL A 84 -3.99 -19.40 41.71
C VAL A 84 -3.80 -20.24 42.98
N ALA A 85 -4.76 -20.15 43.91
CA ALA A 85 -4.70 -20.83 45.21
C ALA A 85 -4.63 -22.36 45.11
N THR A 86 -5.32 -22.94 44.13
CA THR A 86 -5.24 -24.37 43.80
C THR A 86 -4.65 -24.50 42.39
N PRO A 87 -3.35 -24.82 42.25
CA PRO A 87 -2.71 -24.89 40.94
C PRO A 87 -3.32 -26.02 40.09
N PRO A 88 -3.27 -25.90 38.75
CA PRO A 88 -3.68 -26.98 37.88
C PRO A 88 -2.73 -28.18 38.03
N ARG A 89 -3.28 -29.38 37.87
CA ARG A 89 -2.54 -30.63 37.98
C ARG A 89 -1.45 -30.77 36.92
N GLN A 90 -1.73 -30.26 35.71
CA GLN A 90 -0.80 -30.21 34.59
C GLN A 90 -1.26 -29.17 33.56
N VAL A 91 -0.30 -28.56 32.87
CA VAL A 91 -0.54 -27.59 31.80
C VAL A 91 0.15 -28.05 30.53
N PHE A 92 -0.60 -28.19 29.44
CA PHE A 92 -0.06 -28.44 28.11
C PHE A 92 -0.06 -27.15 27.31
N VAL A 93 1.09 -26.79 26.76
CA VAL A 93 1.26 -25.59 25.94
C VAL A 93 1.63 -26.02 24.53
N PHE A 94 0.84 -25.60 23.54
CA PHE A 94 1.14 -25.78 22.13
C PHE A 94 1.69 -24.48 21.57
N TRP A 95 3.01 -24.43 21.39
CA TRP A 95 3.74 -23.22 21.00
C TRP A 95 5.03 -23.59 20.24
N ASP A 96 5.31 -22.89 19.14
CA ASP A 96 6.42 -23.23 18.23
C ASP A 96 7.78 -22.67 18.66
N SER A 97 7.82 -21.68 19.57
CA SER A 97 9.04 -21.02 20.07
C SER A 97 9.17 -21.11 21.60
N PRO A 98 9.39 -22.31 22.17
CA PRO A 98 9.38 -22.52 23.62
C PRO A 98 10.42 -21.67 24.39
N GLU A 99 11.53 -21.32 23.76
CA GLU A 99 12.65 -20.58 24.33
C GLU A 99 12.32 -19.16 24.79
N VAL A 100 11.23 -18.57 24.28
CA VAL A 100 10.82 -17.20 24.65
C VAL A 100 9.82 -17.15 25.81
N LEU A 101 9.44 -18.29 26.39
CA LEU A 101 8.46 -18.36 27.49
C LEU A 101 9.15 -18.46 28.85
N LEU A 102 8.65 -17.68 29.82
CA LEU A 102 9.09 -17.76 31.21
C LEU A 102 8.12 -18.66 32.00
N LEU A 103 8.58 -19.86 32.32
CA LEU A 103 7.76 -20.87 33.01
C LEU A 103 7.72 -20.65 34.53
N PRO A 104 6.53 -20.63 35.17
CA PRO A 104 6.43 -20.55 36.63
C PRO A 104 7.01 -21.80 37.30
N PRO A 105 7.87 -21.67 38.32
CA PRO A 105 8.63 -22.79 38.89
C PRO A 105 7.78 -23.86 39.62
N LYS A 106 6.54 -23.55 39.99
CA LYS A 106 5.62 -24.46 40.68
C LYS A 106 4.56 -25.08 39.76
N LEU A 107 4.57 -24.73 38.47
CA LEU A 107 3.54 -25.15 37.52
C LEU A 107 4.07 -26.32 36.67
N PRO A 108 3.42 -27.50 36.69
CA PRO A 108 3.83 -28.64 35.86
C PRO A 108 3.44 -28.42 34.38
N VAL A 109 4.31 -27.74 33.63
CA VAL A 109 4.12 -27.39 32.21
C VAL A 109 4.81 -28.39 31.27
N LYS A 110 4.10 -28.85 30.24
CA LYS A 110 4.64 -29.59 29.09
C LYS A 110 4.40 -28.78 27.83
N ILE A 111 5.48 -28.45 27.11
CA ILE A 111 5.39 -27.72 25.84
C ILE A 111 5.54 -28.70 24.68
N SER A 112 4.65 -28.59 23.70
CA SER A 112 4.68 -29.29 22.42
C SER A 112 4.61 -28.29 21.27
N PRO A 113 5.13 -28.61 20.08
CA PRO A 113 4.93 -27.77 18.91
C PRO A 113 3.45 -27.64 18.54
N ALA A 114 3.06 -26.50 17.97
CA ALA A 114 1.67 -26.24 17.61
C ALA A 114 1.33 -26.92 16.27
N ARG A 115 1.18 -28.26 16.30
CA ARG A 115 0.79 -29.08 15.14
C ARG A 115 -0.48 -29.89 15.41
N ARG A 116 -1.26 -30.16 14.37
CA ARG A 116 -2.48 -30.98 14.47
C ARG A 116 -2.20 -32.38 15.01
N GLU A 117 -1.09 -33.01 14.61
CA GLU A 117 -0.71 -34.35 15.09
C GLU A 117 -0.44 -34.37 16.60
N ASP A 118 0.26 -33.36 17.11
CA ASP A 118 0.58 -33.21 18.54
C ASP A 118 -0.71 -32.95 19.34
N PHE A 119 -1.62 -32.13 18.80
CA PHE A 119 -2.93 -31.85 19.39
C PHE A 119 -3.82 -33.10 19.46
N LEU A 120 -3.85 -33.92 18.41
CA LEU A 120 -4.62 -35.17 18.41
C LEU A 120 -3.99 -36.24 19.31
N ALA A 121 -2.66 -36.28 19.42
CA ALA A 121 -1.96 -37.19 20.33
C ALA A 121 -2.25 -36.89 21.81
N LEU A 122 -2.62 -35.65 22.14
CA LEU A 122 -3.06 -35.26 23.47
C LEU A 122 -4.28 -36.08 23.94
N GLY A 123 -5.22 -36.39 23.04
CA GLY A 123 -6.42 -37.16 23.40
C GLY A 123 -6.10 -38.53 23.96
N LYS A 124 -5.08 -39.20 23.40
CA LYS A 124 -4.56 -40.48 23.94
C LYS A 124 -3.89 -40.31 25.30
N THR A 125 -3.19 -39.19 25.52
CA THR A 125 -2.50 -38.87 26.78
C THR A 125 -3.49 -38.55 27.90
N LEU A 126 -4.63 -37.96 27.55
CA LEU A 126 -5.68 -37.56 28.48
C LEU A 126 -6.78 -38.62 28.66
N ALA A 127 -6.75 -39.70 27.88
CA ALA A 127 -7.74 -40.75 27.93
C ALA A 127 -7.84 -41.38 29.33
N GLY A 128 -9.07 -41.43 29.88
CA GLY A 128 -9.35 -42.01 31.20
C GLY A 128 -9.02 -41.12 32.40
N GLN A 129 -8.64 -39.85 32.19
CA GLN A 129 -8.49 -38.89 33.29
C GLN A 129 -9.85 -38.34 33.72
N THR A 130 -10.10 -38.28 35.04
CA THR A 130 -11.38 -37.83 35.60
C THR A 130 -11.39 -36.38 36.08
N ASN A 131 -10.24 -35.70 36.06
CA ASN A 131 -10.11 -34.30 36.50
C ASN A 131 -10.76 -33.34 35.49
N GLY A 132 -11.13 -32.13 35.93
CA GLY A 132 -11.68 -31.11 35.04
C GLY A 132 -10.71 -30.70 33.92
N LEU A 133 -11.23 -30.31 32.77
CA LEU A 133 -10.44 -29.78 31.63
C LEU A 133 -10.78 -28.30 31.41
N LEU A 134 -9.75 -27.48 31.23
CA LEU A 134 -9.84 -26.13 30.67
C LEU A 134 -8.97 -26.05 29.41
N ALA A 135 -9.57 -25.91 28.24
CA ALA A 135 -8.87 -25.76 26.97
C ALA A 135 -9.10 -24.35 26.41
N ILE A 136 -8.01 -23.63 26.14
CA ILE A 136 -8.00 -22.26 25.62
C ILE A 136 -7.26 -22.28 24.28
N LEU A 137 -8.00 -22.06 23.19
CA LEU A 137 -7.48 -21.98 21.83
C LEU A 137 -7.73 -20.57 21.29
N TRP A 138 -6.68 -19.91 20.80
CA TRP A 138 -6.81 -18.59 20.21
C TRP A 138 -5.83 -18.37 19.06
N GLY A 139 -6.17 -17.41 18.20
CA GLY A 139 -5.29 -16.95 17.14
C GLY A 139 -5.95 -17.00 15.76
N HIS A 140 -5.18 -17.35 14.73
CA HIS A 140 -5.69 -17.29 13.37
C HIS A 140 -6.61 -18.48 13.05
N GLY A 141 -7.83 -18.17 12.59
CA GLY A 141 -8.78 -19.13 12.02
C GLY A 141 -9.04 -18.83 10.54
N GLY A 142 -9.67 -19.75 9.84
CA GLY A 142 -9.96 -19.64 8.41
C GLY A 142 -11.02 -20.63 7.96
N THR A 143 -11.10 -20.88 6.67
CA THR A 143 -12.04 -21.84 6.07
C THR A 143 -11.32 -22.69 5.04
N GLN A 144 -11.40 -24.00 5.15
CA GLN A 144 -11.01 -24.94 4.10
C GLN A 144 -12.28 -25.39 3.37
N GLY A 145 -12.55 -24.80 2.20
CA GLY A 145 -13.85 -24.90 1.55
C GLY A 145 -14.95 -24.31 2.44
N ARG A 146 -15.95 -25.12 2.80
CA ARG A 146 -17.05 -24.73 3.72
C ARG A 146 -16.78 -25.08 5.19
N THR A 147 -15.64 -25.70 5.49
CA THR A 147 -15.31 -26.14 6.84
C THR A 147 -14.41 -25.11 7.50
N PRO A 148 -14.79 -24.54 8.66
CA PRO A 148 -13.92 -23.64 9.39
C PRO A 148 -12.72 -24.41 9.94
N VAL A 149 -11.57 -23.75 10.01
CA VAL A 149 -10.32 -24.37 10.43
C VAL A 149 -9.55 -23.45 11.36
N PHE A 150 -8.80 -24.06 12.29
CA PHE A 150 -7.86 -23.36 13.15
C PHE A 150 -6.44 -23.56 12.63
N HIS A 151 -5.72 -22.46 12.44
CA HIS A 151 -4.43 -22.47 11.78
C HIS A 151 -3.32 -22.86 12.74
N VAL A 152 -2.65 -23.96 12.42
CA VAL A 152 -1.49 -24.47 13.11
C VAL A 152 -0.41 -24.82 12.10
N ARG A 153 0.80 -25.18 12.56
CA ARG A 153 1.85 -25.65 11.66
C ARG A 153 1.45 -26.98 11.03
N GLY A 154 1.48 -27.04 9.69
CA GLY A 154 1.09 -28.22 8.92
C GLY A 154 -0.43 -28.32 8.70
N PRO A 155 -1.01 -29.54 8.69
CA PRO A 155 -2.45 -29.75 8.52
C PRO A 155 -3.28 -28.99 9.55
N ARG A 156 -4.45 -28.48 9.16
CA ARG A 156 -5.30 -27.66 10.02
C ARG A 156 -6.10 -28.46 11.04
N ILE A 157 -6.39 -27.84 12.18
CA ILE A 157 -7.34 -28.40 13.15
C ILE A 157 -8.75 -28.04 12.70
N THR A 158 -9.63 -29.03 12.67
CA THR A 158 -11.04 -28.92 12.28
C THR A 158 -11.97 -29.03 13.51
N PRO A 159 -13.27 -28.66 13.39
CA PRO A 159 -14.25 -28.92 14.44
C PRO A 159 -14.31 -30.39 14.88
N ALA A 160 -14.16 -31.32 13.91
CA ALA A 160 -14.14 -32.75 14.17
C ALA A 160 -12.94 -33.18 15.02
N ASP A 161 -11.76 -32.58 14.81
CA ASP A 161 -10.57 -32.87 15.62
C ASP A 161 -10.74 -32.44 17.07
N VAL A 162 -11.31 -31.24 17.29
CA VAL A 162 -11.60 -30.70 18.63
C VAL A 162 -12.65 -31.55 19.34
N LYS A 163 -13.70 -31.98 18.62
CA LYS A 163 -14.71 -32.90 19.12
C LYS A 163 -14.12 -34.26 19.50
N ALA A 164 -13.26 -34.83 18.66
CA ALA A 164 -12.61 -36.10 18.91
C ALA A 164 -11.72 -36.05 20.16
N LEU A 165 -10.97 -34.96 20.36
CA LEU A 165 -10.22 -34.72 21.60
C LEU A 165 -11.18 -34.68 22.80
N ALA A 166 -12.25 -33.90 22.71
CA ALA A 166 -13.20 -33.73 23.81
C ALA A 166 -13.97 -35.03 24.17
N GLU A 167 -14.15 -35.96 23.25
CA GLU A 167 -14.78 -37.27 23.49
C GLU A 167 -13.82 -38.27 24.16
N GLN A 168 -12.52 -38.18 23.87
CA GLN A 168 -11.51 -39.08 24.44
C GLN A 168 -11.18 -38.79 25.91
N VAL A 169 -11.29 -37.53 26.34
CA VAL A 169 -10.85 -37.11 27.68
C VAL A 169 -11.80 -37.60 28.80
N GLN A 170 -13.07 -37.93 28.50
CA GLN A 170 -14.13 -38.29 29.47
C GLN A 170 -14.07 -37.60 30.87
N PRO A 171 -13.79 -36.28 30.98
CA PRO A 171 -13.77 -35.64 32.29
C PRO A 171 -15.21 -35.35 32.74
N ALA A 172 -15.47 -35.38 34.05
CA ALA A 172 -16.79 -35.13 34.62
C ALA A 172 -17.39 -33.76 34.23
N GLN A 173 -16.55 -32.78 33.84
CA GLN A 173 -16.92 -31.47 33.24
C GLN A 173 -15.73 -30.88 32.44
N SER A 174 -15.95 -30.34 31.23
CA SER A 174 -14.92 -29.61 30.46
C SER A 174 -15.33 -28.20 30.06
N ARG A 175 -14.34 -27.31 29.98
CA ARG A 175 -14.49 -25.89 29.66
C ARG A 175 -13.61 -25.54 28.48
N TRP A 176 -14.17 -24.81 27.53
CA TRP A 176 -13.49 -24.47 26.29
C TRP A 176 -13.63 -22.98 26.00
N VAL A 177 -12.52 -22.34 25.69
CA VAL A 177 -12.44 -20.94 25.31
C VAL A 177 -11.84 -20.89 23.91
N LEU A 178 -12.63 -20.44 22.93
CA LEU A 178 -12.28 -20.48 21.52
C LEU A 178 -12.34 -19.06 20.93
N PHE A 179 -11.20 -18.44 20.68
CA PHE A 179 -11.11 -17.08 20.14
C PHE A 179 -10.31 -17.04 18.84
N PHE A 180 -11.01 -17.27 17.74
CA PHE A 180 -10.48 -17.23 16.37
C PHE A 180 -11.63 -17.22 15.36
N ARG A 181 -11.32 -16.96 14.08
CA ARG A 181 -12.30 -16.96 12.98
C ARG A 181 -12.96 -18.32 12.79
N GLY A 182 -14.29 -18.34 12.86
CA GLY A 182 -15.10 -19.57 12.73
C GLY A 182 -15.25 -20.37 14.04
N SER A 183 -14.77 -19.84 15.18
CA SER A 183 -14.87 -20.51 16.50
C SER A 183 -16.30 -20.86 16.93
N GLY A 184 -17.32 -20.12 16.47
CA GLY A 184 -18.73 -20.46 16.68
C GLY A 184 -19.13 -21.86 16.19
N GLN A 185 -18.71 -22.23 14.98
CA GLN A 185 -19.01 -23.57 14.44
C GLN A 185 -18.17 -24.67 15.11
N PHE A 186 -16.97 -24.36 15.59
CA PHE A 186 -16.24 -25.26 16.49
C PHE A 186 -17.04 -25.51 17.77
N ALA A 187 -17.60 -24.45 18.38
CA ALA A 187 -18.41 -24.57 19.58
C ALA A 187 -19.69 -25.40 19.36
N ARG A 188 -20.34 -25.27 18.19
CA ARG A 188 -21.52 -26.08 17.83
C ARG A 188 -21.22 -27.58 17.77
N GLU A 189 -20.13 -27.98 17.11
CA GLU A 189 -19.72 -29.39 17.06
C GLU A 189 -19.25 -29.93 18.40
N LEU A 190 -18.69 -29.05 19.23
CA LEU A 190 -18.18 -29.36 20.55
C LEU A 190 -19.29 -29.41 21.61
N ALA A 191 -20.44 -28.77 21.43
CA ALA A 191 -21.50 -28.70 22.44
C ALA A 191 -21.96 -30.09 22.94
N GLY A 192 -22.23 -30.22 24.23
CA GLY A 192 -22.60 -31.49 24.86
C GLY A 192 -23.00 -31.36 26.34
N PRO A 193 -23.49 -32.45 26.97
CA PRO A 193 -24.12 -32.43 28.30
C PRO A 193 -23.20 -32.02 29.46
N ASP A 194 -21.88 -32.08 29.27
CA ASP A 194 -20.87 -31.78 30.30
C ASP A 194 -19.84 -30.72 29.85
N ARG A 195 -20.25 -29.86 28.90
CA ARG A 195 -19.34 -28.90 28.25
C ARG A 195 -19.85 -27.47 28.38
N GLN A 196 -19.00 -26.58 28.89
CA GLN A 196 -19.23 -25.14 28.86
C GLN A 196 -18.25 -24.51 27.88
N ILE A 197 -18.74 -23.65 26.98
CA ILE A 197 -17.92 -23.10 25.90
C ILE A 197 -18.11 -21.58 25.84
N ILE A 198 -17.01 -20.85 25.70
CA ILE A 198 -17.00 -19.46 25.26
C ILE A 198 -16.43 -19.45 23.85
N SER A 199 -17.16 -18.87 22.89
CA SER A 199 -16.70 -18.67 21.52
C SER A 199 -17.02 -17.27 21.01
N SER A 200 -16.64 -16.94 19.77
CA SER A 200 -17.07 -15.72 19.08
C SER A 200 -17.95 -16.08 17.87
N GLU A 201 -19.24 -15.71 17.91
CA GLU A 201 -20.23 -16.05 16.86
C GLU A 201 -20.34 -14.95 15.80
N HIS A 202 -19.34 -14.81 14.93
CA HIS A 202 -19.56 -14.20 13.61
C HIS A 202 -18.49 -14.58 12.56
N GLU A 203 -18.89 -14.66 11.29
CA GLU A 203 -18.01 -14.64 10.12
C GLU A 203 -17.66 -13.20 9.65
N VAL A 204 -17.80 -12.19 10.52
CA VAL A 204 -17.36 -10.82 10.18
C VAL A 204 -15.84 -10.72 10.37
N MET A 205 -15.22 -9.93 9.49
CA MET A 205 -13.78 -9.81 9.30
C MET A 205 -13.04 -9.54 10.60
N PHE A 206 -12.12 -10.43 10.92
CA PHE A 206 -11.16 -10.32 12.02
C PHE A 206 -10.15 -9.21 11.72
N THR A 207 -9.78 -8.45 12.74
CA THR A 207 -8.36 -8.12 12.92
C THR A 207 -7.69 -9.42 13.38
N ASN A 208 -6.50 -9.75 12.88
CA ASN A 208 -5.88 -11.06 13.12
C ASN A 208 -5.57 -11.36 14.61
N ASP A 209 -5.85 -10.43 15.53
CA ASP A 209 -5.57 -10.52 16.96
C ASP A 209 -6.87 -10.45 17.79
N PRO A 210 -7.37 -11.57 18.34
CA PRO A 210 -8.58 -11.55 19.16
C PRO A 210 -8.33 -10.84 20.50
N ILE A 211 -9.06 -9.74 20.74
CA ILE A 211 -8.99 -8.94 21.97
C ILE A 211 -9.73 -9.58 23.14
N GLY A 212 -10.68 -10.49 22.88
CA GLY A 212 -11.46 -11.16 23.91
C GLY A 212 -10.59 -11.99 24.86
N LEU A 213 -9.47 -12.55 24.39
CA LEU A 213 -8.62 -13.38 25.24
C LEU A 213 -7.84 -12.57 26.31
N PRO A 214 -7.12 -11.49 25.98
CA PRO A 214 -6.54 -10.59 26.99
C PRO A 214 -7.57 -10.04 27.98
N LEU A 215 -8.77 -9.71 27.51
CA LEU A 215 -9.85 -9.23 28.39
C LEU A 215 -10.34 -10.33 29.32
N LEU A 216 -10.51 -11.56 28.84
CA LEU A 216 -10.90 -12.69 29.68
C LEU A 216 -9.86 -12.99 30.75
N LEU A 217 -8.56 -12.89 30.44
CA LEU A 217 -7.50 -13.03 31.42
C LEU A 217 -7.60 -11.95 32.52
N LYS A 218 -7.92 -10.70 32.15
CA LYS A 218 -8.15 -9.61 33.11
C LYS A 218 -9.32 -9.92 34.04
N VAL A 219 -10.41 -10.46 33.50
CA VAL A 219 -11.57 -10.93 34.28
C VAL A 219 -11.16 -12.02 35.27
N ALA A 220 -10.45 -13.04 34.79
CA ALA A 220 -10.01 -14.17 35.63
C ALA A 220 -9.00 -13.77 36.72
N ARG A 221 -8.19 -12.72 36.49
CA ARG A 221 -7.27 -12.14 37.49
C ARG A 221 -8.00 -11.35 38.58
N THR A 222 -9.15 -10.78 38.27
CA THR A 222 -9.89 -9.91 39.20
C THR A 222 -10.61 -10.71 40.28
N GLU A 223 -11.16 -11.87 39.91
CA GLU A 223 -11.85 -12.77 40.84
C GLU A 223 -11.49 -14.23 40.57
N SER A 224 -10.56 -14.79 41.35
CA SER A 224 -10.05 -16.16 41.15
C SER A 224 -11.09 -17.26 41.39
N SER A 225 -12.21 -16.95 42.06
CA SER A 225 -13.34 -17.83 42.32
C SER A 225 -14.53 -17.60 41.38
N ILE A 226 -14.35 -16.83 40.30
CA ILE A 226 -15.43 -16.54 39.36
C ILE A 226 -15.96 -17.81 38.69
N SER A 227 -17.28 -17.91 38.51
CA SER A 227 -17.87 -19.00 37.73
C SER A 227 -17.60 -18.81 36.25
N PHE A 228 -17.61 -19.90 35.48
CA PHE A 228 -17.37 -19.83 34.03
C PHE A 228 -18.42 -18.98 33.30
N ALA A 229 -19.69 -19.09 33.71
CA ALA A 229 -20.77 -18.25 33.18
C ALA A 229 -20.59 -16.77 33.55
N ALA A 230 -20.22 -16.46 34.81
CA ALA A 230 -19.98 -15.07 35.23
C ALA A 230 -18.77 -14.45 34.51
N ALA A 231 -17.71 -15.22 34.31
CA ALA A 231 -16.55 -14.78 33.53
C ALA A 231 -16.92 -14.46 32.08
N ALA A 232 -17.83 -15.24 31.48
CA ALA A 232 -18.35 -14.98 30.14
C ALA A 232 -19.17 -13.68 30.08
N GLU A 233 -20.08 -13.44 31.03
CA GLU A 233 -20.88 -12.21 31.07
C GLU A 233 -20.02 -10.94 31.27
N GLU A 234 -19.00 -11.02 32.13
CA GLU A 234 -18.04 -9.92 32.31
C GLU A 234 -17.20 -9.70 31.06
N LEU A 235 -16.74 -10.77 30.41
CA LEU A 235 -16.06 -10.70 29.13
C LEU A 235 -16.92 -10.03 28.05
N GLY A 236 -18.21 -10.37 27.96
CA GLY A 236 -19.15 -9.72 27.04
C GLY A 236 -19.21 -8.21 27.25
N ARG A 237 -19.35 -7.76 28.50
CA ARG A 237 -19.32 -6.34 28.86
C ARG A 237 -17.98 -5.69 28.49
N ALA A 238 -16.87 -6.30 28.89
CA ALA A 238 -15.53 -5.78 28.62
C ALA A 238 -15.24 -5.66 27.12
N VAL A 239 -15.69 -6.62 26.31
CA VAL A 239 -15.56 -6.57 24.84
C VAL A 239 -16.41 -5.45 24.27
N GLY A 240 -17.67 -5.32 24.70
CA GLY A 240 -18.56 -4.21 24.29
C GLY A 240 -17.94 -2.84 24.59
N ASP A 241 -17.53 -2.62 25.84
CA ASP A 241 -16.92 -1.37 26.29
C ASP A 241 -15.61 -1.07 25.54
N TRP A 242 -14.81 -2.08 25.23
CA TRP A 242 -13.54 -1.91 24.52
C TRP A 242 -13.74 -1.36 23.11
N TYR A 243 -14.74 -1.87 22.38
CA TYR A 243 -15.10 -1.38 21.04
C TYR A 243 -15.78 -0.01 21.09
N GLU A 244 -16.72 0.18 22.01
CA GLU A 244 -17.47 1.45 22.16
C GLU A 244 -16.54 2.61 22.53
N SER A 245 -15.67 2.43 23.54
CA SER A 245 -14.71 3.46 23.97
C SER A 245 -13.71 3.89 22.89
N ARG A 246 -13.53 3.07 21.85
CA ARG A 246 -12.62 3.35 20.72
C ARG A 246 -13.36 3.73 19.44
N SER A 247 -14.69 3.81 19.48
CA SER A 247 -15.52 4.07 18.29
C SER A 247 -15.24 3.10 17.14
N LEU A 248 -14.93 1.83 17.46
CA LEU A 248 -14.61 0.79 16.47
C LEU A 248 -15.84 -0.09 16.19
N ALA A 249 -15.98 -0.54 14.94
CA ALA A 249 -16.95 -1.56 14.60
C ALA A 249 -16.62 -2.87 15.34
N ARG A 250 -17.62 -3.48 15.95
CA ARG A 250 -17.45 -4.73 16.72
C ARG A 250 -17.09 -5.88 15.79
N THR A 251 -15.93 -6.50 16.01
CA THR A 251 -15.47 -7.68 15.25
C THR A 251 -15.46 -8.98 16.05
N GLU A 252 -15.74 -8.92 17.35
CA GLU A 252 -15.91 -10.09 18.22
C GLU A 252 -17.26 -10.11 18.92
N GLU A 253 -17.92 -11.26 18.91
CA GLU A 253 -19.22 -11.48 19.55
C GLU A 253 -19.15 -12.65 20.54
N PRO A 254 -18.63 -12.43 21.76
CA PRO A 254 -18.57 -13.45 22.80
C PRO A 254 -19.93 -14.13 22.99
N THR A 255 -19.92 -15.46 22.89
CA THR A 255 -21.10 -16.31 23.00
C THR A 255 -20.84 -17.42 24.00
N LEU A 256 -21.77 -17.56 24.94
CA LEU A 256 -21.75 -18.58 25.97
C LEU A 256 -22.62 -19.77 25.56
N TRP A 257 -22.04 -20.97 25.65
CA TRP A 257 -22.71 -22.24 25.45
C TRP A 257 -22.76 -22.99 26.78
N LEU A 258 -23.96 -23.25 27.27
CA LEU A 258 -24.20 -24.04 28.47
C LEU A 258 -24.87 -25.37 28.12
N PRO A 259 -24.64 -26.45 28.88
CA PRO A 259 -25.27 -27.74 28.62
C PRO A 259 -26.80 -27.66 28.56
N GLY A 260 -27.37 -28.15 27.47
CA GLY A 260 -28.83 -28.20 27.28
C GLY A 260 -29.52 -26.84 27.15
N ALA A 261 -28.77 -25.75 26.97
CA ALA A 261 -29.30 -24.40 26.73
C ALA A 261 -28.95 -23.90 25.32
N GLU A 262 -29.78 -23.02 24.79
CA GLU A 262 -29.47 -22.27 23.55
C GLU A 262 -28.26 -21.35 23.76
N PRO A 263 -27.40 -21.16 22.75
CA PRO A 263 -26.24 -20.29 22.84
C PRO A 263 -26.65 -18.84 23.14
N LYS A 264 -26.08 -18.28 24.21
CA LYS A 264 -26.36 -16.91 24.65
C LYS A 264 -25.27 -15.97 24.14
N ARG A 265 -25.64 -15.04 23.25
CA ARG A 265 -24.80 -13.90 22.87
C ARG A 265 -24.70 -12.93 24.05
N LEU A 266 -23.48 -12.53 24.38
CA LEU A 266 -23.16 -11.77 25.60
C LEU A 266 -23.10 -10.25 25.37
N VAL A 267 -23.16 -9.82 24.10
CA VAL A 267 -23.27 -8.42 23.70
C VAL A 267 -24.54 -8.26 22.85
N PRO A 268 -25.41 -7.26 23.09
CA PRO A 268 -26.62 -7.06 22.29
C PRO A 268 -26.31 -6.88 20.80
N SER A 269 -27.16 -7.40 19.92
CA SER A 269 -27.07 -7.12 18.48
C SER A 269 -27.49 -5.67 18.19
N ASP A 270 -26.66 -4.94 17.45
CA ASP A 270 -27.09 -3.68 16.86
C ASP A 270 -28.29 -3.93 15.94
N LYS A 271 -29.31 -3.06 16.00
CA LYS A 271 -30.46 -3.14 15.09
C LYS A 271 -29.95 -3.13 13.63
N PRO A 272 -30.40 -4.06 12.77
CA PRO A 272 -30.03 -4.03 11.37
C PRO A 272 -30.76 -2.86 10.69
N GLY A 273 -30.03 -1.77 10.42
CA GLY A 273 -30.61 -0.62 9.72
C GLY A 273 -29.96 0.72 10.07
N ALA A 274 -28.65 0.85 9.86
CA ALA A 274 -27.99 2.13 9.65
C ALA A 274 -26.61 1.91 9.02
N LEU A 275 -26.59 1.48 7.74
CA LEU A 275 -25.62 2.08 6.83
C LEU A 275 -25.97 3.57 6.86
N ALA A 276 -25.27 4.32 7.70
CA ALA A 276 -25.41 5.76 7.74
C ALA A 276 -25.17 6.24 6.32
N SER A 277 -26.24 6.73 5.71
CA SER A 277 -26.21 7.58 4.55
C SER A 277 -25.04 8.55 4.73
N VAL A 278 -24.19 8.61 3.71
CA VAL A 278 -23.20 9.67 3.52
C VAL A 278 -23.96 10.99 3.73
N LYS A 279 -23.83 11.57 4.92
CA LYS A 279 -24.29 12.93 5.15
C LYS A 279 -23.35 13.79 4.35
N GLU A 280 -23.91 14.45 3.35
CA GLU A 280 -23.29 15.57 2.65
C GLU A 280 -22.53 16.43 3.66
N LEU A 281 -21.21 16.49 3.47
CA LEU A 281 -20.32 17.43 4.13
C LEU A 281 -20.83 18.82 3.76
N LYS A 282 -21.44 19.51 4.73
CA LYS A 282 -21.60 20.96 4.63
C LYS A 282 -20.22 21.59 4.69
N GLU A 283 -19.90 22.36 3.65
CA GLU A 283 -18.74 23.25 3.59
C GLU A 283 -18.59 24.00 4.92
N ALA A 284 -17.42 23.85 5.55
CA ALA A 284 -17.04 24.70 6.66
C ALA A 284 -16.70 26.09 6.11
N PRO A 285 -17.16 27.19 6.75
CA PRO A 285 -16.84 28.54 6.31
C PRO A 285 -15.35 28.85 6.51
N PRO A 286 -14.78 29.77 5.71
CA PRO A 286 -13.37 30.14 5.81
C PRO A 286 -13.10 30.74 7.20
N THR A 287 -12.24 30.08 7.97
CA THR A 287 -11.90 30.56 9.30
C THR A 287 -10.89 31.70 9.15
N THR A 288 -11.39 32.89 9.41
CA THR A 288 -10.67 34.16 9.56
C THR A 288 -9.48 34.03 10.49
N THR A 289 -8.36 34.64 10.06
CA THR A 289 -7.22 35.06 10.87
C THR A 289 -7.65 35.63 12.22
N ALA A 290 -7.33 34.91 13.29
CA ALA A 290 -7.36 35.43 14.66
C ALA A 290 -5.92 35.52 15.16
N SER A 291 -5.38 36.74 15.13
CA SER A 291 -4.17 37.13 15.86
C SER A 291 -4.54 37.24 17.34
N GLU A 292 -4.43 36.15 18.10
CA GLU A 292 -4.41 36.21 19.55
C GLU A 292 -2.99 36.53 20.04
N LYS A 293 -2.92 37.47 20.98
CA LYS A 293 -1.68 38.00 21.53
C LYS A 293 -0.90 36.90 22.26
N LEU A 294 0.21 36.48 21.65
CA LEU A 294 1.25 35.64 22.24
C LEU A 294 1.90 36.36 23.43
N THR A 295 1.84 35.76 24.61
CA THR A 295 2.65 36.15 25.78
C THR A 295 3.94 35.32 25.79
N GLN A 296 5.06 35.99 25.53
CA GLN A 296 6.35 35.37 25.23
C GLN A 296 7.23 35.24 26.48
N ALA A 297 7.94 34.13 26.62
CA ALA A 297 9.11 34.05 27.48
C ALA A 297 10.34 34.57 26.70
N GLU A 298 10.56 35.89 26.72
CA GLU A 298 11.82 36.46 26.25
C GLU A 298 12.92 36.15 27.28
N SER A 299 13.90 35.33 26.91
CA SER A 299 15.07 35.14 27.75
C SER A 299 16.03 36.31 27.57
N GLU A 300 16.11 37.21 28.57
CA GLU A 300 17.18 38.21 28.72
C GLU A 300 18.51 37.58 29.19
N SER A 301 18.88 36.41 28.63
CA SER A 301 20.22 35.87 28.84
C SER A 301 21.21 36.72 28.03
N ALA A 302 22.07 37.48 28.72
CA ALA A 302 23.06 38.38 28.10
C ALA A 302 24.11 37.66 27.23
N GLU A 303 24.20 36.33 27.28
CA GLU A 303 25.05 35.54 26.40
C GLU A 303 24.29 34.43 25.66
N LEU A 304 24.57 34.30 24.35
CA LEU A 304 24.08 33.21 23.51
C LEU A 304 24.67 31.87 23.97
N PRO A 305 23.89 30.77 23.99
CA PRO A 305 24.43 29.43 24.29
C PRO A 305 25.55 29.04 23.32
N ALA A 306 26.51 28.23 23.78
CA ALA A 306 27.70 27.86 23.01
C ALA A 306 27.38 27.26 21.62
N ILE A 307 26.29 26.49 21.51
CA ILE A 307 25.84 25.88 20.25
C ILE A 307 25.54 26.91 19.14
N TRP A 308 25.20 28.15 19.51
CA TRP A 308 24.95 29.26 18.59
C TRP A 308 26.21 30.07 18.25
N LYS A 309 27.26 29.98 19.08
CA LYS A 309 28.51 30.76 18.89
C LYS A 309 29.33 30.25 17.69
N ASP A 310 29.21 28.96 17.36
CA ASP A 310 29.98 28.29 16.30
C ASP A 310 29.23 28.17 14.95
N LEU A 311 28.15 28.95 14.76
CA LEU A 311 27.38 28.97 13.50
C LEU A 311 27.74 30.19 12.67
N ALA A 312 28.35 29.95 11.51
CA ALA A 312 28.60 30.99 10.52
C ALA A 312 27.34 31.17 9.64
N ARG A 313 26.77 32.38 9.65
CA ARG A 313 25.73 32.77 8.69
C ARG A 313 26.32 32.91 7.29
N VAL A 314 25.52 32.65 6.27
CA VAL A 314 25.86 32.86 4.87
C VAL A 314 25.25 34.15 4.33
N GLU A 315 25.91 34.67 3.30
CA GLU A 315 25.40 35.79 2.51
C GLU A 315 24.41 35.27 1.46
N PRO A 316 23.19 35.86 1.32
CA PRO A 316 22.21 35.42 0.34
C PRO A 316 22.73 35.34 -1.10
N GLN A 317 23.68 36.22 -1.48
CA GLN A 317 24.26 36.27 -2.82
C GLN A 317 25.01 34.97 -3.21
N LYS A 318 25.43 34.16 -2.25
CA LYS A 318 26.07 32.86 -2.51
C LYS A 318 25.07 31.78 -2.90
N PHE A 319 23.78 31.99 -2.60
CA PHE A 319 22.68 31.06 -2.87
C PHE A 319 21.50 31.81 -3.51
N PRO A 320 21.68 32.37 -4.72
CA PRO A 320 20.70 33.27 -5.33
C PRO A 320 19.35 32.62 -5.64
N ASP A 321 19.32 31.29 -5.75
CA ASP A 321 18.12 30.50 -6.06
C ASP A 321 17.48 29.86 -4.81
N ALA A 322 17.99 30.15 -3.60
CA ALA A 322 17.53 29.51 -2.37
C ALA A 322 16.89 30.52 -1.40
N ASP A 323 15.71 30.16 -0.90
CA ASP A 323 14.99 30.95 0.10
C ASP A 323 15.52 30.74 1.53
N ALA A 324 16.21 29.63 1.76
CA ALA A 324 16.89 29.29 3.00
C ALA A 324 18.12 28.40 2.74
N VAL A 325 18.98 28.24 3.75
CA VAL A 325 20.13 27.32 3.73
C VAL A 325 20.20 26.58 5.06
N VAL A 326 20.37 25.25 5.01
CA VAL A 326 20.68 24.47 6.21
C VAL A 326 22.16 24.61 6.51
N LEU A 327 22.49 25.39 7.55
CA LEU A 327 23.87 25.61 7.98
C LEU A 327 24.49 24.34 8.56
N ARG A 328 23.71 23.60 9.35
CA ARG A 328 24.16 22.37 9.98
C ARG A 328 22.98 21.43 10.22
N ARG A 329 23.16 20.16 9.86
CA ARG A 329 22.21 19.07 10.10
C ARG A 329 22.91 17.95 10.86
N ARG A 330 22.24 17.42 11.89
CA ARG A 330 22.64 16.20 12.57
C ARG A 330 21.45 15.26 12.63
N VAL A 331 21.63 14.06 12.11
CA VAL A 331 20.64 13.00 12.19
C VAL A 331 21.30 11.79 12.81
N SER A 332 20.71 11.25 13.86
CA SER A 332 21.21 10.04 14.52
C SER A 332 20.11 9.00 14.63
N PHE A 333 20.43 7.76 14.30
CA PHE A 333 19.58 6.60 14.49
C PHE A 333 20.24 5.63 15.47
N ARG A 334 19.46 5.10 16.40
CA ARG A 334 19.85 3.99 17.28
C ARG A 334 18.89 2.84 17.02
N LEU A 335 19.44 1.73 16.53
CA LEU A 335 18.70 0.51 16.24
C LEU A 335 18.73 -0.40 17.48
N GLY A 336 17.59 -0.94 17.87
CA GLY A 336 17.43 -1.89 18.97
C GLY A 336 17.49 -3.36 18.52
N SER A 337 17.58 -4.27 19.48
CA SER A 337 17.69 -5.73 19.23
C SER A 337 16.36 -6.45 18.95
N SER A 338 15.21 -5.81 19.19
CA SER A 338 13.87 -6.31 18.86
C SER A 338 13.03 -5.10 18.42
N PRO A 339 13.08 -4.73 17.13
CA PRO A 339 13.59 -3.43 16.73
C PRO A 339 12.79 -2.28 17.35
N ALA A 340 13.38 -1.66 18.37
CA ALA A 340 13.05 -0.29 18.72
C ALA A 340 13.97 0.60 17.89
N ILE A 341 13.46 1.69 17.32
CA ILE A 341 14.26 2.66 16.59
C ILE A 341 14.08 4.01 17.25
N THR A 342 15.16 4.59 17.73
CA THR A 342 15.17 6.00 18.15
C THR A 342 15.90 6.80 17.11
N SER A 343 15.25 7.85 16.60
CA SER A 343 15.89 8.83 15.75
C SER A 343 15.87 10.21 16.42
N GLU A 344 16.96 10.95 16.28
CA GLU A 344 17.03 12.34 16.73
C GLU A 344 17.53 13.19 15.57
N HIS A 345 16.78 14.25 15.27
CA HIS A 345 17.02 15.18 14.18
C HIS A 345 17.29 16.55 14.76
N GLU A 346 18.35 17.21 14.32
CA GLU A 346 18.68 18.60 14.65
C GLU A 346 19.09 19.34 13.39
N GLN A 347 18.48 20.50 13.13
CA GLN A 347 18.79 21.33 11.99
C GLN A 347 18.91 22.80 12.38
N PHE A 348 19.87 23.48 11.77
CA PHE A 348 20.03 24.93 11.81
C PHE A 348 19.75 25.52 10.43
N VAL A 349 18.68 26.27 10.27
CA VAL A 349 18.20 26.77 8.98
C VAL A 349 18.27 28.30 8.97
N GLN A 350 19.09 28.88 8.11
CA GLN A 350 19.13 30.33 7.91
C GLN A 350 18.14 30.72 6.82
N ILE A 351 17.27 31.69 7.13
CA ILE A 351 16.34 32.28 6.16
C ILE A 351 17.06 33.35 5.36
N LEU A 352 16.97 33.29 4.02
CA LEU A 352 17.63 34.22 3.11
C LEU A 352 16.67 35.27 2.54
N THR A 353 15.44 34.87 2.22
CA THR A 353 14.43 35.70 1.52
C THR A 353 13.13 35.79 2.33
N ALA A 354 12.17 36.59 1.84
CA ALA A 354 10.86 36.71 2.50
C ALA A 354 10.00 35.45 2.30
N GLU A 355 10.18 34.79 1.16
CA GLU A 355 9.56 33.54 0.75
C GLU A 355 9.98 32.40 1.68
N GLY A 356 11.24 32.40 2.14
CA GLY A 356 11.77 31.42 3.09
C GLY A 356 11.15 31.44 4.49
N LYS A 357 10.20 32.34 4.77
CA LYS A 357 9.47 32.33 6.05
C LYS A 357 8.69 31.03 6.28
N HIS A 358 8.26 30.34 5.23
CA HIS A 358 7.53 29.08 5.36
C HIS A 358 8.37 27.98 6.05
N PHE A 359 9.72 28.08 6.06
CA PHE A 359 10.57 27.15 6.81
C PHE A 359 10.42 27.30 8.34
N GLY A 360 9.72 28.34 8.79
CA GLY A 360 9.29 28.51 10.17
C GLY A 360 8.06 27.68 10.54
N ASP A 361 7.31 27.17 9.56
CA ASP A 361 6.16 26.32 9.78
C ASP A 361 6.61 24.86 9.78
N PHE A 362 6.51 24.23 10.96
CA PHE A 362 6.91 22.84 11.16
C PHE A 362 5.69 21.94 11.21
N ASP A 363 5.80 20.79 10.55
CA ASP A 363 4.74 19.81 10.40
C ASP A 363 5.37 18.42 10.29
N VAL A 364 5.22 17.59 11.32
CA VAL A 364 5.85 16.27 11.39
C VAL A 364 4.79 15.22 11.73
N SER A 365 4.55 14.31 10.78
CA SER A 365 3.67 13.15 10.96
C SER A 365 4.39 12.01 11.67
N TYR A 366 3.63 11.25 12.47
CA TYR A 366 4.08 10.05 13.20
C TYR A 366 2.92 9.06 13.35
N SER A 367 3.23 7.81 13.73
CA SER A 367 2.24 6.71 13.77
C SER A 367 1.97 6.16 15.18
N PRO A 368 1.18 6.85 16.04
CA PRO A 368 0.84 6.32 17.35
C PRO A 368 -0.16 5.13 17.24
N PRO A 369 -0.10 4.14 18.16
CA PRO A 369 0.77 4.08 19.33
C PRO A 369 2.17 3.50 19.07
N ASP A 370 2.46 3.09 17.83
CA ASP A 370 3.69 2.37 17.46
C ASP A 370 4.93 3.28 17.44
N GLU A 371 4.74 4.56 17.16
CA GLU A 371 5.75 5.61 17.15
C GLU A 371 5.35 6.78 18.06
N GLU A 372 6.33 7.32 18.79
CA GLU A 372 6.21 8.56 19.55
C GLU A 372 7.07 9.66 18.93
N LEU A 373 6.57 10.89 18.98
CA LEU A 373 7.27 12.09 18.54
C LEU A 373 7.39 13.09 19.69
N GLU A 374 8.61 13.48 20.02
CA GLU A 374 8.94 14.46 21.05
C GLU A 374 9.65 15.66 20.42
N VAL A 375 9.08 16.86 20.54
CA VAL A 375 9.74 18.12 20.14
C VAL A 375 10.65 18.55 21.28
N LEU A 376 11.95 18.68 21.04
CA LEU A 376 12.96 18.89 22.07
C LEU A 376 13.36 20.37 22.19
N ASP A 377 13.92 20.93 21.12
CA ASP A 377 14.39 22.32 21.07
C ASP A 377 13.90 22.98 19.77
N CYS A 378 13.12 24.05 19.88
CA CYS A 378 12.64 24.85 18.75
C CYS A 378 12.89 26.33 19.03
N GLU A 379 13.85 26.92 18.33
CA GLU A 379 14.39 28.25 18.65
C GLU A 379 14.61 29.09 17.37
N VAL A 380 14.52 30.41 17.50
CA VAL A 380 14.80 31.37 16.42
C VAL A 380 15.81 32.40 16.92
N LEU A 381 17.00 32.42 16.33
CA LEU A 381 17.96 33.50 16.48
C LEU A 381 17.67 34.58 15.44
N ARG A 382 17.12 35.71 15.89
CA ARG A 382 16.77 36.83 15.02
C ARG A 382 18.01 37.54 14.44
N PRO A 383 17.82 38.35 13.38
CA PRO A 383 18.90 39.17 12.83
C PRO A 383 19.53 40.13 13.84
N ASP A 384 18.73 40.65 14.77
CA ASP A 384 19.16 41.56 15.85
C ASP A 384 19.87 40.85 17.03
N GLY A 385 20.07 39.53 16.94
CA GLY A 385 20.76 38.73 17.96
C GLY A 385 19.87 38.22 19.09
N LYS A 386 18.57 38.55 19.08
CA LYS A 386 17.63 38.05 20.09
C LYS A 386 17.26 36.59 19.83
N LEU A 387 17.34 35.75 20.86
CA LEU A 387 16.92 34.35 20.81
C LEU A 387 15.46 34.22 21.29
N LEU A 388 14.60 33.69 20.43
CA LEU A 388 13.23 33.32 20.76
C LEU A 388 13.13 31.80 20.86
N ARG A 389 12.28 31.31 21.76
CA ARG A 389 11.98 29.88 21.90
C ARG A 389 10.51 29.64 21.63
N LEU A 390 10.19 28.51 21.01
CA LEU A 390 8.83 28.03 20.90
C LEU A 390 8.30 27.72 22.31
N ASP A 391 7.08 28.17 22.60
CA ASP A 391 6.36 27.71 23.79
C ASP A 391 5.89 26.27 23.54
N PRO A 392 6.21 25.29 24.40
CA PRO A 392 5.70 23.93 24.25
C PRO A 392 4.17 23.85 24.12
N ASP A 393 3.43 24.80 24.70
CA ASP A 393 1.97 24.88 24.60
C ASP A 393 1.48 25.31 23.20
N ASP A 394 2.36 25.88 22.36
CA ASP A 394 2.07 26.21 20.96
C ASP A 394 2.14 25.00 20.02
N VAL A 395 2.69 23.86 20.48
CA VAL A 395 2.75 22.62 19.68
C VAL A 395 1.36 22.00 19.61
N ARG A 396 0.75 22.04 18.43
CA ARG A 396 -0.58 21.46 18.19
C ARG A 396 -0.46 20.05 17.67
N GLU A 397 -1.42 19.22 18.03
CA GLU A 397 -1.57 17.86 17.52
C GLU A 397 -2.88 17.73 16.75
N GLY A 398 -2.84 17.06 15.61
CA GLY A 398 -4.01 16.81 14.76
C GLY A 398 -4.01 15.41 14.17
N ALA A 399 -5.17 14.97 13.70
CA ALA A 399 -5.26 13.82 12.80
C ALA A 399 -4.73 14.22 11.41
N ASP A 400 -4.03 13.31 10.76
CA ASP A 400 -3.69 13.47 9.34
C ASP A 400 -4.91 13.04 8.51
N GLU A 401 -5.65 13.99 7.94
CA GLU A 401 -6.83 13.70 7.11
C GLU A 401 -6.43 13.44 5.65
N SER A 402 -5.65 12.39 5.42
CA SER A 402 -5.43 11.84 4.08
C SER A 402 -6.59 10.89 3.74
N VAL A 403 -7.41 11.27 2.76
CA VAL A 403 -8.57 10.47 2.27
C VAL A 403 -8.14 9.10 1.68
N ALA A 404 -6.83 8.87 1.49
CA ALA A 404 -6.27 7.65 0.92
C ALA A 404 -5.57 6.73 1.94
N ASP A 405 -5.18 7.24 3.12
CA ASP A 405 -4.51 6.44 4.14
C ASP A 405 -5.46 6.14 5.29
N TYR A 406 -5.93 4.89 5.37
CA TYR A 406 -6.65 4.39 6.53
C TYR A 406 -5.78 4.35 7.81
N ARG A 407 -4.53 4.80 7.75
CA ARG A 407 -3.60 4.89 8.88
C ARG A 407 -4.07 5.97 9.86
N THR A 408 -4.08 5.64 11.15
CA THR A 408 -4.26 6.61 12.24
C THR A 408 -2.99 7.42 12.48
N SER A 409 -2.44 8.03 11.42
CA SER A 409 -1.31 8.93 11.57
C SER A 409 -1.77 10.21 12.30
N ARG A 410 -0.87 10.72 13.12
CA ARG A 410 -1.01 12.00 13.82
C ARG A 410 0.09 12.91 13.33
N ARG A 411 -0.13 14.20 13.46
CA ARG A 411 0.85 15.24 13.10
C ARG A 411 1.02 16.18 14.28
N LYS A 412 2.26 16.57 14.54
CA LYS A 412 2.57 17.72 15.39
C LYS A 412 2.97 18.89 14.50
N PHE A 413 2.32 20.03 14.69
CA PHE A 413 2.55 21.21 13.88
C PHE A 413 2.55 22.50 14.70
N PHE A 414 3.40 23.44 14.32
CA PHE A 414 3.57 24.74 14.97
C PHE A 414 4.29 25.71 14.04
N SER A 415 4.17 27.01 14.32
CA SER A 415 4.89 28.05 13.60
C SER A 415 5.87 28.75 14.54
N LEU A 416 7.12 28.86 14.13
CA LEU A 416 8.15 29.57 14.89
C LEU A 416 7.91 31.09 14.83
N PRO A 417 7.97 31.81 15.96
CA PRO A 417 7.77 33.25 15.97
C PRO A 417 9.01 34.01 15.47
N GLY A 418 8.80 35.16 14.84
CA GLY A 418 9.89 36.08 14.49
C GLY A 418 10.76 35.60 13.31
N VAL A 419 10.27 34.68 12.49
CA VAL A 419 10.93 34.20 11.29
C VAL A 419 10.96 35.30 10.22
N ALA A 420 12.17 35.70 9.83
CA ALA A 420 12.41 36.78 8.88
C ALA A 420 13.76 36.57 8.17
N PRO A 421 14.01 37.23 7.02
CA PRO A 421 15.32 37.19 6.36
C PRO A 421 16.46 37.49 7.34
N GLY A 422 17.50 36.64 7.33
CA GLY A 422 18.66 36.69 8.21
C GLY A 422 18.49 35.99 9.58
N ALA A 423 17.28 35.52 9.91
CA ALA A 423 17.06 34.69 11.10
C ALA A 423 17.66 33.28 10.90
N VAL A 424 18.06 32.64 11.99
CA VAL A 424 18.50 31.24 12.02
C VAL A 424 17.59 30.45 12.94
N LEU A 425 16.93 29.45 12.39
CA LEU A 425 16.04 28.52 13.09
C LEU A 425 16.87 27.35 13.60
N ARG A 426 16.58 26.86 14.81
CA ARG A 426 17.04 25.55 15.29
C ARG A 426 15.82 24.71 15.58
N VAL A 427 15.72 23.56 14.94
CA VAL A 427 14.68 22.58 15.25
C VAL A 427 15.31 21.25 15.58
N ARG A 428 14.90 20.71 16.72
CA ARG A 428 15.33 19.42 17.23
C ARG A 428 14.14 18.63 17.74
N TYR A 429 14.00 17.41 17.25
CA TYR A 429 12.97 16.49 17.69
C TYR A 429 13.50 15.06 17.70
N ARG A 430 12.80 14.20 18.44
CA ARG A 430 13.09 12.78 18.56
C ARG A 430 11.87 11.98 18.16
N THR A 431 12.08 10.92 17.37
CA THR A 431 11.08 9.87 17.19
C THR A 431 11.54 8.58 17.85
N GLN A 432 10.58 7.83 18.40
CA GLN A 432 10.83 6.52 18.99
C GLN A 432 9.77 5.52 18.55
N TRP A 433 10.20 4.53 17.77
CA TRP A 433 9.39 3.35 17.47
C TRP A 433 9.41 2.42 18.67
N LYS A 434 8.24 2.26 19.30
CA LYS A 434 7.98 1.28 20.37
C LYS A 434 7.74 -0.12 19.80
N SER A 435 7.06 -0.17 18.66
CA SER A 435 6.76 -1.40 17.93
C SER A 435 7.06 -1.18 16.46
N TYR A 436 8.23 -1.61 15.99
CA TYR A 436 8.56 -1.52 14.58
C TYR A 436 7.90 -2.67 13.80
N PRO A 437 7.23 -2.41 12.66
CA PRO A 437 6.36 -3.37 11.99
C PRO A 437 7.10 -4.53 11.29
N MET A 438 8.44 -4.54 11.30
CA MET A 438 9.26 -5.57 10.68
C MET A 438 10.24 -6.18 11.69
N PRO A 439 10.65 -7.45 11.52
CA PRO A 439 11.59 -8.09 12.46
C PRO A 439 13.02 -7.56 12.35
N HIS A 440 13.38 -6.94 11.23
CA HIS A 440 14.68 -6.29 11.01
C HIS A 440 14.46 -4.90 10.40
N VAL A 441 15.40 -3.99 10.62
CA VAL A 441 15.36 -2.62 10.13
C VAL A 441 15.75 -2.57 8.66
N SER A 442 15.02 -1.79 7.87
CA SER A 442 15.40 -1.40 6.51
C SER A 442 14.94 0.04 6.29
N LEU A 443 15.88 0.95 6.03
CA LEU A 443 15.60 2.38 5.92
C LEU A 443 16.42 3.00 4.79
N ALA A 444 15.82 3.97 4.09
CA ALA A 444 16.53 4.93 3.25
C ALA A 444 16.70 6.21 4.05
N LEU A 445 17.94 6.69 4.19
CA LEU A 445 18.29 7.87 4.99
C LEU A 445 18.69 9.02 4.06
N PRO A 446 17.80 10.01 3.80
CA PRO A 446 18.05 11.06 2.83
C PRO A 446 19.27 11.94 3.16
N LEU A 447 20.10 12.15 2.15
CA LEU A 447 21.30 12.98 2.22
C LEU A 447 21.06 14.41 1.73
N ALA A 448 20.10 14.62 0.85
CA ALA A 448 19.73 15.93 0.30
C ALA A 448 18.24 16.22 0.51
N ASP A 449 17.92 17.51 0.63
CA ASP A 449 16.58 18.06 0.76
C ASP A 449 16.35 19.12 -0.35
N GLU A 450 15.19 19.76 -0.40
CA GLU A 450 14.92 20.88 -1.34
C GLU A 450 15.74 22.15 -0.99
N THR A 451 16.37 22.18 0.18
CA THR A 451 17.20 23.27 0.68
C THR A 451 18.67 22.85 0.66
N PRO A 452 19.61 23.71 0.21
CA PRO A 452 21.03 23.38 0.24
C PRO A 452 21.53 23.20 1.69
N ILE A 453 22.47 22.27 1.90
CA ILE A 453 22.99 21.89 3.23
C ILE A 453 24.51 22.07 3.26
N LEU A 454 25.02 22.90 4.16
CA LEU A 454 26.46 23.17 4.26
C LEU A 454 27.21 22.07 5.02
N GLU A 455 26.67 21.63 6.15
CA GLU A 455 27.25 20.57 6.97
C GLU A 455 26.15 19.57 7.36
N SER A 456 26.38 18.28 7.10
CA SER A 456 25.46 17.22 7.53
C SER A 456 26.25 16.09 8.18
N THR A 457 25.81 15.66 9.37
CA THR A 457 26.33 14.47 10.05
C THR A 457 25.23 13.44 10.17
N LEU A 458 25.45 12.25 9.59
CA LEU A 458 24.56 11.10 9.74
C LEU A 458 25.23 10.06 10.64
N GLN A 459 24.54 9.62 11.69
CA GLN A 459 25.01 8.58 12.59
C GLN A 459 24.02 7.42 12.68
N VAL A 460 24.52 6.19 12.61
CA VAL A 460 23.72 4.98 12.81
C VAL A 460 24.43 4.10 13.85
N THR A 461 23.77 3.84 14.97
CA THR A 461 24.26 2.94 16.02
C THR A 461 23.53 1.62 15.93
N VAL A 462 24.29 0.55 15.80
CA VAL A 462 23.82 -0.82 15.53
C VAL A 462 24.24 -1.74 16.69
N PRO A 463 23.35 -2.61 17.20
CA PRO A 463 23.69 -3.55 18.26
C PRO A 463 24.83 -4.51 17.88
N LYS A 464 25.60 -4.95 18.88
CA LYS A 464 26.84 -5.74 18.70
C LYS A 464 26.67 -7.02 17.87
N ASP A 465 25.52 -7.68 17.95
CA ASP A 465 25.26 -8.98 17.31
C ASP A 465 24.30 -8.89 16.11
N SER A 466 24.00 -7.68 15.64
CA SER A 466 23.14 -7.47 14.47
C SER A 466 23.96 -7.43 13.18
N SER A 467 23.51 -8.13 12.15
CA SER A 467 23.96 -7.87 10.78
C SER A 467 23.73 -6.40 10.44
N PHE A 468 24.66 -5.80 9.69
CA PHE A 468 24.52 -4.43 9.21
C PHE A 468 25.05 -4.31 7.80
N HIS A 469 24.16 -3.92 6.90
CA HIS A 469 24.46 -3.63 5.51
C HIS A 469 24.14 -2.17 5.23
N PHE A 470 24.98 -1.51 4.44
CA PHE A 470 24.67 -0.18 3.94
C PHE A 470 25.21 0.01 2.52
N THR A 471 24.56 0.89 1.77
CA THR A 471 25.07 1.38 0.48
C THR A 471 24.59 2.81 0.25
N PHE A 472 25.19 3.48 -0.73
CA PHE A 472 24.75 4.79 -1.19
C PHE A 472 23.87 4.61 -2.43
N ASP A 473 22.70 5.25 -2.42
CA ASP A 473 21.84 5.35 -3.59
C ASP A 473 21.87 6.79 -4.12
N GLN A 474 22.09 6.94 -5.42
CA GLN A 474 22.20 8.24 -6.10
C GLN A 474 23.18 9.24 -5.44
N ALA A 475 24.16 8.73 -4.69
CA ALA A 475 25.18 9.48 -3.99
C ALA A 475 26.55 8.81 -4.16
N PRO A 476 27.66 9.57 -4.16
CA PRO A 476 29.00 8.99 -4.12
C PRO A 476 29.21 8.14 -2.87
N PRO A 477 29.88 6.98 -2.97
CA PRO A 477 30.19 6.16 -1.80
C PRO A 477 31.14 6.89 -0.84
N ALA A 478 30.93 6.70 0.46
CA ALA A 478 31.80 7.23 1.51
C ALA A 478 31.96 6.25 2.67
N ASP A 479 33.19 6.12 3.17
CA ASP A 479 33.48 5.28 4.32
C ASP A 479 33.03 5.97 5.63
N PRO A 480 32.32 5.27 6.52
CA PRO A 480 31.97 5.81 7.82
C PRO A 480 33.18 5.83 8.76
N ALA A 481 33.22 6.82 9.65
CA ALA A 481 33.98 6.68 10.89
C ALA A 481 33.25 5.69 11.81
N ILE A 482 33.93 4.60 12.18
CA ILE A 482 33.35 3.55 13.03
C ILE A 482 33.86 3.68 14.46
N LYS A 483 32.94 3.78 15.43
CA LYS A 483 33.24 3.80 16.85
C LYS A 483 32.58 2.61 17.55
N GLN A 484 33.38 1.81 18.24
CA GLN A 484 32.88 0.77 19.14
C GLN A 484 32.35 1.42 20.43
N THR A 485 31.17 0.99 20.86
CA THR A 485 30.50 1.43 22.09
C THR A 485 30.13 0.22 22.93
N ALA A 486 29.71 0.43 24.18
CA ALA A 486 29.22 -0.66 25.03
C ALA A 486 27.95 -1.34 24.46
N GLU A 487 27.15 -0.60 23.68
CA GLU A 487 25.87 -1.05 23.13
C GLU A 487 25.99 -1.64 21.71
N GLY A 488 27.13 -1.42 21.03
CA GLY A 488 27.35 -1.88 19.66
C GLY A 488 28.28 -0.96 18.87
N SER A 489 28.11 -0.87 17.55
CA SER A 489 28.95 -0.05 16.66
C SER A 489 28.20 1.18 16.17
N THR A 490 28.82 2.37 16.24
CA THR A 490 28.31 3.59 15.63
C THR A 490 29.06 3.89 14.34
N TYR A 491 28.33 4.06 13.24
CA TYR A 491 28.81 4.45 11.93
C TYR A 491 28.46 5.92 11.70
N ALA A 492 29.44 6.75 11.35
CA ALA A 492 29.23 8.19 11.19
C ALA A 492 29.76 8.70 9.84
N TRP A 493 28.88 9.32 9.05
CA TRP A 493 29.21 9.98 7.79
C TRP A 493 29.07 11.49 7.92
N HIS A 494 29.96 12.21 7.24
CA HIS A 494 30.09 13.66 7.33
C HIS A 494 30.08 14.20 5.89
N PHE A 495 29.06 14.99 5.56
CA PHE A 495 28.88 15.58 4.24
C PHE A 495 29.03 17.09 4.33
N ARG A 496 29.57 17.70 3.27
CA ARG A 496 29.74 19.13 3.14
C ARG A 496 29.16 19.61 1.80
N GLU A 497 28.55 20.78 1.82
CA GLU A 497 28.04 21.47 0.64
C GLU A 497 27.14 20.58 -0.24
N THR A 498 26.20 19.88 0.39
CA THR A 498 25.17 19.12 -0.33
C THR A 498 24.24 20.09 -1.05
N ALA A 499 24.17 19.99 -2.37
CA ALA A 499 23.27 20.80 -3.18
C ALA A 499 21.80 20.46 -2.89
N ALA A 500 20.91 21.44 -3.05
CA ALA A 500 19.48 21.24 -3.05
C ALA A 500 19.05 20.29 -4.17
N LEU A 501 18.01 19.50 -3.92
CA LEU A 501 17.35 18.71 -4.94
C LEU A 501 16.69 19.64 -5.99
N PRO A 502 17.09 19.54 -7.26
CA PRO A 502 16.51 20.38 -8.31
C PRO A 502 15.08 19.94 -8.66
N GLY A 503 14.12 20.87 -8.55
CA GLY A 503 12.73 20.69 -8.99
C GLY A 503 12.54 20.84 -10.52
N GLU A 504 13.29 20.06 -11.31
CA GLU A 504 13.26 20.14 -12.77
C GLU A 504 12.20 19.20 -13.38
N ALA A 505 11.40 19.71 -14.33
CA ALA A 505 10.47 18.87 -15.08
C ALA A 505 11.22 17.75 -15.84
N LEU A 506 10.59 16.59 -15.98
CA LEU A 506 11.15 15.40 -16.62
C LEU A 506 12.44 14.90 -15.95
N ALA A 507 12.69 15.24 -14.68
CA ALA A 507 13.71 14.55 -13.90
C ALA A 507 13.22 13.13 -13.56
N PRO A 508 14.14 12.15 -13.41
CA PRO A 508 13.77 10.83 -12.94
C PRO A 508 12.92 10.87 -11.66
N PRO A 509 11.89 10.03 -11.55
CA PRO A 509 11.11 9.92 -10.33
C PRO A 509 12.00 9.47 -9.16
N GLN A 510 11.65 9.92 -7.95
CA GLN A 510 12.39 9.61 -6.70
C GLN A 510 13.90 9.91 -6.76
N LEU A 511 14.28 11.08 -7.29
CA LEU A 511 15.63 11.60 -7.11
C LEU A 511 15.85 12.01 -5.65
N GLN A 512 16.35 11.08 -4.83
CA GLN A 512 16.61 11.30 -3.42
C GLN A 512 17.89 10.56 -3.02
N PRO A 513 19.07 11.21 -3.13
CA PRO A 513 20.33 10.66 -2.65
C PRO A 513 20.20 10.22 -1.20
N ALA A 514 20.56 8.98 -0.90
CA ALA A 514 20.34 8.39 0.42
C ALA A 514 21.43 7.39 0.80
N VAL A 515 21.60 7.19 2.11
CA VAL A 515 22.25 5.98 2.63
C VAL A 515 21.16 4.96 2.89
N LEU A 516 21.18 3.85 2.16
CA LEU A 516 20.31 2.72 2.41
C LEU A 516 20.96 1.86 3.48
N ILE A 517 20.20 1.46 4.50
CA ILE A 517 20.67 0.59 5.58
C ILE A 517 19.75 -0.60 5.78
N SER A 518 20.32 -1.72 6.25
CA SER A 518 19.55 -2.89 6.64
C SER A 518 20.22 -3.71 7.74
N THR A 519 19.39 -4.32 8.59
CA THR A 519 19.81 -5.33 9.56
C THR A 519 19.35 -6.75 9.23
N TRP A 520 18.84 -6.98 8.02
CA TRP A 520 18.56 -8.33 7.52
C TRP A 520 19.88 -9.08 7.28
N PRO A 521 19.98 -10.38 7.60
CA PRO A 521 21.19 -11.15 7.32
C PRO A 521 21.53 -11.19 5.83
N ASP A 522 20.55 -11.54 4.99
CA ASP A 522 20.66 -11.66 3.54
C ASP A 522 19.27 -11.61 2.87
N TRP A 523 19.24 -11.68 1.53
CA TRP A 523 18.01 -11.69 0.75
C TRP A 523 17.18 -12.96 0.93
N ALA A 524 17.81 -14.10 1.28
CA ALA A 524 17.12 -15.36 1.50
C ALA A 524 16.26 -15.27 2.77
N ALA A 525 16.80 -14.72 3.86
CA ALA A 525 16.09 -14.46 5.10
C ALA A 525 14.90 -13.51 4.90
N PHE A 526 15.08 -12.43 4.11
CA PHE A 526 13.99 -11.53 3.77
C PHE A 526 12.91 -12.21 2.92
N ALA A 527 13.30 -12.98 1.89
CA ALA A 527 12.36 -13.74 1.05
C ALA A 527 11.58 -14.79 1.84
N GLU A 528 12.24 -15.51 2.76
CA GLU A 528 11.61 -16.49 3.64
C GLU A 528 10.60 -15.82 4.56
N TRP A 529 10.97 -14.73 5.23
CA TRP A 529 10.05 -13.99 6.08
C TRP A 529 8.85 -13.46 5.28
N TYR A 530 9.08 -12.87 4.11
CA TYR A 530 7.99 -12.38 3.27
C TYR A 530 7.06 -13.54 2.85
N GLY A 531 7.63 -14.67 2.44
CA GLY A 531 6.87 -15.88 2.12
C GLY A 531 6.05 -16.42 3.30
N ARG A 532 6.55 -16.30 4.54
CA ARG A 532 5.80 -16.66 5.76
C ARG A 532 4.60 -15.75 5.97
N ILE A 533 4.77 -14.43 5.85
CA ILE A 533 3.66 -13.49 6.08
C ILE A 533 2.60 -13.55 4.97
N THR A 534 2.97 -13.87 3.73
CA THR A 534 2.00 -14.00 2.63
C THR A 534 1.33 -15.37 2.56
N LYS A 535 1.74 -16.32 3.40
CA LYS A 535 1.19 -17.68 3.39
C LYS A 535 -0.33 -17.63 3.56
N LEU A 536 -1.03 -18.55 2.88
CA LEU A 536 -2.48 -18.75 2.97
C LEU A 536 -3.34 -17.65 2.37
N ALA A 537 -2.74 -16.58 1.88
CA ALA A 537 -3.47 -15.60 1.10
C ALA A 537 -3.90 -16.18 -0.25
N ASP A 538 -3.35 -17.32 -0.66
CA ASP A 538 -3.48 -17.96 -1.97
C ASP A 538 -4.28 -19.27 -1.94
N GLU A 539 -5.13 -19.47 -0.92
CA GLU A 539 -5.97 -20.66 -0.80
C GLU A 539 -7.04 -20.70 -1.92
N LEU A 540 -7.08 -21.82 -2.65
CA LEU A 540 -8.04 -22.06 -3.72
C LEU A 540 -9.39 -22.49 -3.14
N THR A 541 -10.46 -21.81 -3.56
CA THR A 541 -11.84 -22.13 -3.17
C THR A 541 -12.65 -22.64 -4.37
N PRO A 542 -13.77 -23.37 -4.15
CA PRO A 542 -14.62 -23.85 -5.24
C PRO A 542 -15.12 -22.74 -6.18
N GLU A 543 -15.39 -21.55 -5.64
CA GLU A 543 -15.84 -20.39 -6.40
C GLU A 543 -14.74 -19.84 -7.33
N LEU A 544 -13.49 -19.84 -6.84
CA LEU A 544 -12.32 -19.46 -7.66
C LEU A 544 -12.07 -20.48 -8.78
N GLU A 545 -12.20 -21.78 -8.49
CA GLU A 545 -12.10 -22.83 -9.51
C GLU A 545 -13.20 -22.72 -10.57
N GLU A 546 -14.43 -22.42 -10.15
CA GLU A 546 -15.54 -22.18 -11.08
C GLU A 546 -15.27 -20.97 -11.95
N LYS A 547 -14.78 -19.87 -11.36
CA LYS A 547 -14.44 -18.67 -12.12
C LYS A 547 -13.34 -18.96 -13.14
N VAL A 548 -12.31 -19.73 -12.77
CA VAL A 548 -11.25 -20.12 -13.69
C VAL A 548 -11.81 -20.91 -14.87
N ARG A 549 -12.66 -21.92 -14.63
CA ARG A 549 -13.31 -22.69 -15.70
C ARG A 549 -14.16 -21.82 -16.61
N GLU A 550 -14.83 -20.82 -16.06
CA GLU A 550 -15.60 -19.83 -16.83
C GLU A 550 -14.68 -19.00 -17.74
N LEU A 551 -13.63 -18.40 -17.18
CA LEU A 551 -12.70 -17.52 -17.89
C LEU A 551 -11.94 -18.25 -19.01
N THR A 552 -11.60 -19.52 -18.81
CA THR A 552 -10.77 -20.29 -19.74
C THR A 552 -11.55 -21.18 -20.70
N ARG A 553 -12.89 -21.07 -20.75
CA ARG A 553 -13.75 -21.97 -21.52
C ARG A 553 -13.37 -22.03 -23.01
N ASP A 554 -13.07 -20.88 -23.59
CA ASP A 554 -12.82 -20.72 -25.03
C ASP A 554 -11.32 -20.56 -25.35
N ALA A 555 -10.44 -20.68 -24.35
CA ALA A 555 -9.00 -20.53 -24.51
C ALA A 555 -8.41 -21.72 -25.30
N GLN A 556 -7.63 -21.42 -26.34
CA GLN A 556 -7.07 -22.43 -27.26
C GLN A 556 -5.66 -22.89 -26.86
N SER A 557 -5.00 -22.15 -25.98
CA SER A 557 -3.65 -22.43 -25.50
C SER A 557 -3.49 -22.02 -24.04
N ASP A 558 -2.45 -22.49 -23.35
CA ASP A 558 -2.17 -22.05 -21.98
C ASP A 558 -1.86 -20.55 -21.92
N ARG A 559 -1.27 -19.98 -22.99
CA ARG A 559 -1.09 -18.52 -23.11
C ARG A 559 -2.42 -17.78 -23.15
N ASP A 560 -3.41 -18.32 -23.87
CA ASP A 560 -4.76 -17.75 -23.92
C ASP A 560 -5.46 -17.83 -22.56
N LYS A 561 -5.25 -18.92 -21.82
CA LYS A 561 -5.76 -19.06 -20.45
C LYS A 561 -5.17 -17.98 -19.54
N VAL A 562 -3.84 -17.81 -19.57
CA VAL A 562 -3.15 -16.80 -18.76
C VAL A 562 -3.65 -15.39 -19.11
N ARG A 563 -3.80 -15.08 -20.40
CA ARG A 563 -4.36 -13.80 -20.86
C ARG A 563 -5.79 -13.58 -20.37
N ALA A 564 -6.68 -14.57 -20.48
CA ALA A 564 -8.07 -14.44 -20.01
C ALA A 564 -8.14 -14.16 -18.49
N VAL A 565 -7.29 -14.81 -17.71
CA VAL A 565 -7.16 -14.56 -16.27
C VAL A 565 -6.57 -13.17 -16.00
N TYR A 566 -5.57 -12.75 -16.79
CA TYR A 566 -4.95 -11.42 -16.69
C TYR A 566 -5.97 -10.31 -16.94
N ASP A 567 -6.74 -10.41 -18.03
CA ASP A 567 -7.74 -9.41 -18.40
C ASP A 567 -8.83 -9.31 -17.32
N TYR A 568 -9.27 -10.44 -16.76
CA TYR A 568 -10.21 -10.46 -15.64
C TYR A 568 -9.65 -9.73 -14.40
N VAL A 569 -8.47 -10.11 -13.92
CA VAL A 569 -7.90 -9.53 -12.69
C VAL A 569 -7.56 -8.05 -12.89
N THR A 570 -7.03 -7.68 -14.05
CA THR A 570 -6.68 -6.30 -14.40
C THR A 570 -7.91 -5.39 -14.41
N SER A 571 -9.09 -5.91 -14.82
CA SER A 571 -10.36 -5.18 -14.76
C SER A 571 -10.90 -4.89 -13.36
N LEU A 572 -10.38 -5.56 -12.31
CA LEU A 572 -10.79 -5.31 -10.93
C LEU A 572 -10.31 -3.93 -10.47
N ARG A 573 -11.12 -3.26 -9.65
CA ARG A 573 -10.84 -1.90 -9.23
C ARG A 573 -9.60 -1.85 -8.32
N TYR A 574 -8.66 -0.96 -8.60
CA TYR A 574 -7.52 -0.75 -7.73
C TYR A 574 -7.94 0.08 -6.50
N VAL A 575 -7.72 -0.47 -5.29
CA VAL A 575 -7.98 0.22 -4.02
C VAL A 575 -6.92 -0.20 -3.01
N ALA A 576 -6.09 0.76 -2.60
CA ALA A 576 -5.11 0.57 -1.54
C ALA A 576 -5.73 0.78 -0.16
N VAL A 577 -5.57 -0.21 0.72
CA VAL A 577 -5.98 -0.14 2.14
C VAL A 577 -4.81 -0.62 3.00
N PRO A 578 -3.75 0.21 3.19
CA PRO A 578 -2.51 -0.21 3.84
C PRO A 578 -2.63 -0.14 5.37
N LEU A 579 -3.40 -1.07 5.94
CA LEU A 579 -3.63 -1.16 7.39
C LEU A 579 -2.78 -2.27 8.03
N GLY A 580 -1.95 -1.91 9.01
CA GLY A 580 -1.12 -2.85 9.76
C GLY A 580 -0.30 -3.75 8.82
N VAL A 581 -0.30 -5.06 9.08
CA VAL A 581 0.40 -6.02 8.23
C VAL A 581 -0.11 -6.09 6.79
N ASN A 582 -1.36 -5.68 6.50
CA ASN A 582 -1.86 -5.61 5.13
C ASN A 582 -1.19 -4.49 4.31
N SER A 583 -0.28 -3.72 4.90
CA SER A 583 0.67 -2.88 4.14
C SER A 583 1.67 -3.74 3.35
N LEU A 584 1.98 -4.95 3.82
CA LEU A 584 2.99 -5.86 3.25
C LEU A 584 2.37 -7.18 2.77
N ARG A 585 1.42 -7.73 3.50
CA ARG A 585 0.74 -8.99 3.20
C ARG A 585 -0.48 -8.77 2.29
N PRO A 586 -0.68 -9.55 1.21
CA PRO A 586 -1.91 -9.50 0.42
C PRO A 586 -3.10 -10.05 1.21
N HIS A 587 -4.28 -9.49 0.98
CA HIS A 587 -5.54 -10.08 1.38
C HIS A 587 -5.73 -11.44 0.69
N ALA A 588 -6.55 -12.30 1.33
CA ALA A 588 -6.88 -13.60 0.77
C ALA A 588 -7.52 -13.48 -0.62
N ALA A 589 -7.12 -14.32 -1.58
CA ALA A 589 -7.59 -14.30 -2.96
C ALA A 589 -9.13 -14.42 -3.04
N ALA A 590 -9.74 -15.27 -2.20
CA ALA A 590 -11.19 -15.38 -2.09
C ALA A 590 -11.86 -14.06 -1.65
N GLN A 591 -11.20 -13.28 -0.80
CA GLN A 591 -11.69 -11.97 -0.35
C GLN A 591 -11.60 -10.93 -1.46
N VAL A 592 -10.46 -10.86 -2.18
CA VAL A 592 -10.27 -9.97 -3.33
C VAL A 592 -11.30 -10.29 -4.42
N PHE A 593 -11.50 -11.59 -4.70
CA PHE A 593 -12.54 -12.06 -5.61
C PHE A 593 -13.95 -11.66 -5.14
N LYS A 594 -14.29 -11.85 -3.87
CA LYS A 594 -15.60 -11.42 -3.35
C LYS A 594 -15.81 -9.89 -3.44
N ASN A 595 -14.76 -9.13 -3.16
CA ASN A 595 -14.81 -7.66 -3.12
C ASN A 595 -14.77 -7.02 -4.51
N GLN A 596 -14.20 -7.72 -5.51
CA GLN A 596 -13.93 -7.21 -6.86
C GLN A 596 -13.02 -5.96 -6.86
N PHE A 597 -12.17 -5.82 -5.84
CA PHE A 597 -11.14 -4.78 -5.74
C PHE A 597 -9.96 -5.24 -4.88
N GLY A 598 -8.79 -4.62 -5.07
CA GLY A 598 -7.57 -4.83 -4.27
C GLY A 598 -6.43 -3.94 -4.74
N ASP A 599 -5.31 -3.94 -4.02
CA ASP A 599 -4.08 -3.26 -4.43
C ASP A 599 -3.12 -4.18 -5.23
N CYS A 600 -1.87 -3.76 -5.43
CA CYS A 600 -0.92 -4.45 -6.31
C CYS A 600 -0.64 -5.90 -5.86
N LYS A 601 -0.37 -6.09 -4.57
CA LYS A 601 -0.12 -7.42 -4.00
C LYS A 601 -1.40 -8.27 -3.96
N ASP A 602 -2.56 -7.67 -3.73
CA ASP A 602 -3.85 -8.37 -3.76
C ASP A 602 -4.17 -8.92 -5.16
N LYS A 603 -4.03 -8.08 -6.18
CA LYS A 603 -4.30 -8.44 -7.58
C LYS A 603 -3.28 -9.45 -8.09
N ALA A 604 -1.99 -9.28 -7.79
CA ALA A 604 -0.96 -10.26 -8.13
C ALA A 604 -1.20 -11.61 -7.44
N ASN A 605 -1.59 -11.60 -6.17
CA ASN A 605 -1.90 -12.82 -5.40
C ASN A 605 -3.14 -13.56 -5.94
N LEU A 606 -4.23 -12.83 -6.26
CA LEU A 606 -5.40 -13.41 -6.91
C LEU A 606 -5.01 -14.04 -8.26
N PHE A 607 -4.29 -13.30 -9.11
CA PHE A 607 -3.81 -13.80 -10.40
C PHE A 607 -3.02 -15.10 -10.26
N ASN A 608 -2.03 -15.14 -9.35
CA ASN A 608 -1.25 -16.34 -9.07
C ASN A 608 -2.12 -17.52 -8.61
N THR A 609 -3.12 -17.26 -7.75
CA THR A 609 -4.04 -18.28 -7.23
C THR A 609 -4.88 -18.89 -8.37
N LEU A 610 -5.41 -18.06 -9.26
CA LEU A 610 -6.20 -18.51 -10.41
C LEU A 610 -5.35 -19.31 -11.42
N LEU A 611 -4.08 -18.92 -11.64
CA LEU A 611 -3.19 -19.68 -12.52
C LEU A 611 -2.80 -21.05 -11.95
N ARG A 612 -2.60 -21.16 -10.63
CA ARG A 612 -2.32 -22.45 -9.99
C ARG A 612 -3.48 -23.43 -10.11
N ALA A 613 -4.72 -22.96 -10.12
CA ALA A 613 -5.89 -23.80 -10.40
C ALA A 613 -5.86 -24.43 -11.81
N LEU A 614 -5.12 -23.83 -12.74
CA LEU A 614 -4.87 -24.35 -14.10
C LEU A 614 -3.64 -25.25 -14.18
N GLY A 615 -2.92 -25.47 -13.07
CA GLY A 615 -1.62 -26.16 -13.07
C GLY A 615 -0.48 -25.31 -13.64
N ILE A 616 -0.67 -24.00 -13.78
CA ILE A 616 0.36 -23.07 -14.27
C ILE A 616 1.12 -22.51 -13.07
N GLU A 617 2.45 -22.65 -13.09
CA GLU A 617 3.31 -22.15 -12.03
C GLU A 617 3.36 -20.61 -12.05
N ALA A 618 3.02 -20.00 -10.91
CA ALA A 618 3.04 -18.55 -10.74
C ALA A 618 3.44 -18.15 -9.31
N HIS A 619 4.26 -17.10 -9.21
CA HIS A 619 4.85 -16.60 -7.96
C HIS A 619 4.68 -15.09 -7.81
N LEU A 620 4.54 -14.64 -6.56
CA LEU A 620 4.49 -13.21 -6.23
C LEU A 620 5.88 -12.61 -6.39
N VAL A 621 5.95 -11.39 -6.91
CA VAL A 621 7.20 -10.68 -7.19
C VAL A 621 7.12 -9.30 -6.59
N LEU A 622 8.14 -8.91 -5.83
CA LEU A 622 8.24 -7.57 -5.24
C LEU A 622 9.08 -6.67 -6.14
N VAL A 623 8.56 -5.49 -6.46
CA VAL A 623 9.11 -4.58 -7.46
C VAL A 623 9.41 -3.22 -6.84
N PRO A 624 10.61 -2.66 -7.03
CA PRO A 624 10.94 -1.28 -6.66
C PRO A 624 10.51 -0.35 -7.80
N ARG A 625 9.20 -0.17 -7.99
CA ARG A 625 8.64 0.60 -9.11
C ARG A 625 9.16 2.04 -9.04
N PHE A 626 9.72 2.51 -10.16
CA PHE A 626 10.41 3.79 -10.33
C PHE A 626 11.71 3.99 -9.52
N THR A 627 12.07 3.05 -8.64
CA THR A 627 13.29 3.08 -7.82
C THR A 627 14.22 1.92 -8.21
N GLN A 628 15.18 1.54 -7.37
CA GLN A 628 16.02 0.36 -7.60
C GLN A 628 16.38 -0.35 -6.29
N ALA A 629 16.32 -1.68 -6.30
CA ALA A 629 16.81 -2.50 -5.20
C ALA A 629 18.31 -2.78 -5.35
N HIS A 630 19.05 -2.67 -4.25
CA HIS A 630 20.49 -2.85 -4.22
C HIS A 630 20.87 -4.23 -3.69
N ALA A 631 21.65 -5.00 -4.45
CA ALA A 631 22.02 -6.36 -4.07
C ALA A 631 22.74 -6.43 -2.71
N ALA A 632 23.49 -5.38 -2.35
CA ALA A 632 24.23 -5.28 -1.09
C ALA A 632 23.37 -4.97 0.14
N VAL A 633 22.11 -4.55 -0.02
CA VAL A 633 21.24 -4.16 1.10
C VAL A 633 19.95 -4.98 1.08
N PRO A 634 19.92 -6.16 1.72
CA PRO A 634 18.73 -7.00 1.78
C PRO A 634 17.63 -6.33 2.60
N GLY A 635 16.36 -6.41 2.21
CA GLY A 635 15.27 -5.86 3.02
C GLY A 635 14.15 -5.22 2.21
N LEU A 636 13.38 -4.35 2.87
CA LEU A 636 12.25 -3.66 2.24
C LEU A 636 12.74 -2.55 1.29
N ALA A 637 12.94 -2.91 0.02
CA ALA A 637 13.26 -1.99 -1.07
C ALA A 637 12.10 -1.82 -2.09
N PHE A 638 10.95 -2.46 -1.83
CA PHE A 638 9.88 -2.64 -2.81
C PHE A 638 8.64 -1.85 -2.41
N ASN A 639 8.04 -1.17 -3.39
CA ASN A 639 6.81 -0.38 -3.23
C ASN A 639 5.65 -0.92 -4.09
N HIS A 640 5.88 -2.01 -4.83
CA HIS A 640 4.94 -2.59 -5.78
C HIS A 640 5.05 -4.12 -5.83
N ALA A 641 4.03 -4.80 -6.36
CA ALA A 641 4.02 -6.25 -6.50
C ALA A 641 3.34 -6.73 -7.79
N ILE A 642 3.93 -7.73 -8.44
CA ILE A 642 3.50 -8.32 -9.72
C ILE A 642 3.58 -9.86 -9.67
N ALA A 643 3.39 -10.53 -10.80
CA ALA A 643 3.52 -11.98 -10.93
C ALA A 643 4.65 -12.44 -11.88
N ARG A 644 5.34 -13.53 -11.50
CA ARG A 644 6.21 -14.34 -12.38
C ARG A 644 5.46 -15.60 -12.76
N VAL A 645 5.24 -15.83 -14.06
CA VAL A 645 4.53 -17.00 -14.59
C VAL A 645 5.50 -17.85 -15.41
N THR A 646 5.57 -19.15 -15.13
CA THR A 646 6.32 -20.10 -15.95
C THR A 646 5.37 -20.75 -16.96
N LEU A 647 5.62 -20.54 -18.25
CA LEU A 647 4.77 -21.04 -19.33
C LEU A 647 5.61 -21.68 -20.44
N GLY A 648 5.47 -22.99 -20.67
CA GLY A 648 6.22 -23.68 -21.73
C GLY A 648 7.75 -23.62 -21.59
N GLY A 649 8.26 -23.43 -20.37
CA GLY A 649 9.69 -23.23 -20.08
C GLY A 649 10.15 -21.76 -20.19
N GLU A 650 9.29 -20.85 -20.62
CA GLU A 650 9.56 -19.41 -20.66
C GLU A 650 9.05 -18.72 -19.39
N THR A 651 9.70 -17.61 -19.01
CA THR A 651 9.25 -16.75 -17.91
C THR A 651 8.50 -15.55 -18.49
N LEU A 652 7.26 -15.37 -18.03
CA LEU A 652 6.44 -14.19 -18.32
C LEU A 652 6.26 -13.38 -17.03
N TRP A 653 6.48 -12.07 -17.12
CA TRP A 653 6.19 -11.11 -16.05
C TRP A 653 4.87 -10.42 -16.34
N ALA A 654 3.98 -10.36 -15.35
CA ALA A 654 2.65 -9.78 -15.51
C ALA A 654 2.32 -8.87 -14.33
N ASP A 655 2.11 -7.59 -14.61
CA ASP A 655 1.51 -6.64 -13.68
C ASP A 655 0.01 -6.52 -13.96
N THR A 656 -0.81 -6.93 -12.99
CA THR A 656 -2.28 -6.88 -13.07
C THR A 656 -2.86 -5.59 -12.48
N THR A 657 -2.02 -4.61 -12.13
CA THR A 657 -2.42 -3.38 -11.43
C THR A 657 -3.04 -2.36 -12.37
N ASP A 658 -2.32 -2.01 -13.44
CA ASP A 658 -2.66 -0.92 -14.36
C ASP A 658 -3.75 -1.38 -15.35
N ASP A 659 -4.97 -0.85 -15.24
CA ASP A 659 -6.16 -1.27 -16.01
C ASP A 659 -6.13 -0.93 -17.52
N VAL A 660 -5.07 -0.24 -17.94
CA VAL A 660 -4.78 0.17 -19.32
C VAL A 660 -3.56 -0.56 -19.91
N CYS A 661 -2.83 -1.32 -19.11
CA CYS A 661 -1.64 -2.04 -19.56
C CYS A 661 -2.05 -3.35 -20.25
N ARG A 662 -1.47 -3.61 -21.42
CA ARG A 662 -1.79 -4.81 -22.20
C ARG A 662 -0.98 -6.01 -21.74
N PHE A 663 -1.57 -7.19 -21.86
CA PHE A 663 -0.90 -8.45 -21.53
C PHE A 663 0.42 -8.61 -22.28
N GLY A 664 1.51 -8.86 -21.54
CA GLY A 664 2.86 -9.02 -22.08
C GLY A 664 3.70 -7.75 -22.08
N MET A 665 3.13 -6.60 -21.69
CA MET A 665 3.88 -5.38 -21.40
C MET A 665 3.98 -5.20 -19.88
N LEU A 666 5.16 -4.77 -19.40
CA LEU A 666 5.31 -4.20 -18.07
C LEU A 666 4.95 -2.71 -18.13
N PRO A 667 4.26 -2.13 -17.13
CA PRO A 667 3.91 -0.73 -17.16
C PRO A 667 5.12 0.18 -16.82
N PRO A 668 4.98 1.52 -16.94
CA PRO A 668 5.97 2.48 -16.48
C PRO A 668 6.44 2.26 -15.04
N GLY A 669 7.75 2.31 -14.85
CA GLY A 669 8.43 2.13 -13.57
C GLY A 669 8.89 0.70 -13.23
N ASP A 670 8.39 -0.33 -13.93
CA ASP A 670 8.69 -1.74 -13.62
C ASP A 670 9.85 -2.32 -14.44
N ALA A 671 9.94 -1.97 -15.72
CA ALA A 671 10.93 -2.57 -16.61
C ALA A 671 12.37 -2.22 -16.19
N GLY A 672 13.30 -3.17 -16.37
CA GLY A 672 14.71 -3.04 -15.98
C GLY A 672 14.98 -3.00 -14.46
N ARG A 673 13.95 -3.15 -13.61
CA ARG A 673 14.11 -3.14 -12.15
C ARG A 673 14.63 -4.48 -11.64
N ARG A 674 15.39 -4.45 -10.54
CA ARG A 674 15.79 -5.64 -9.78
C ARG A 674 14.71 -6.00 -8.77
N VAL A 675 14.16 -7.19 -8.92
CA VAL A 675 12.99 -7.67 -8.19
C VAL A 675 13.33 -8.86 -7.30
N LEU A 676 12.50 -9.11 -6.30
CA LEU A 676 12.58 -10.33 -5.49
C LEU A 676 11.39 -11.23 -5.78
N VAL A 677 11.66 -12.50 -6.11
CA VAL A 677 10.59 -13.48 -6.35
C VAL A 677 10.34 -14.30 -5.08
N ILE A 678 9.08 -14.44 -4.70
CA ILE A 678 8.66 -15.17 -3.51
C ILE A 678 8.24 -16.58 -3.93
N ASP A 679 9.24 -17.43 -4.17
CA ASP A 679 9.08 -18.83 -4.61
C ASP A 679 9.60 -19.87 -3.58
N GLY A 680 10.02 -19.40 -2.41
CA GLY A 680 10.60 -20.22 -1.34
C GLY A 680 12.03 -20.72 -1.62
N LYS A 681 12.66 -20.28 -2.72
CA LYS A 681 14.03 -20.68 -3.11
C LYS A 681 14.95 -19.50 -3.43
N SER A 682 14.38 -18.34 -3.76
CA SER A 682 15.12 -17.16 -4.17
C SER A 682 16.02 -16.64 -3.05
N THR A 683 17.30 -16.45 -3.37
CA THR A 683 18.32 -15.92 -2.46
C THR A 683 18.96 -14.63 -2.97
N THR A 684 18.58 -14.16 -4.17
CA THR A 684 19.12 -12.98 -4.83
C THR A 684 18.04 -12.25 -5.60
N LEU A 685 18.33 -10.99 -5.98
CA LEU A 685 17.47 -10.23 -6.88
C LEU A 685 17.54 -10.75 -8.32
N THR A 686 16.43 -10.64 -9.05
CA THR A 686 16.30 -10.96 -10.48
C THR A 686 16.05 -9.68 -11.27
N GLU A 687 16.62 -9.53 -12.46
CA GLU A 687 16.39 -8.34 -13.30
C GLU A 687 15.18 -8.54 -14.22
N LEU A 688 14.25 -7.57 -14.22
CA LEU A 688 13.15 -7.51 -15.18
C LEU A 688 13.67 -7.11 -16.56
N PRO A 689 13.06 -7.62 -17.66
CA PRO A 689 13.47 -7.26 -19.00
C PRO A 689 13.36 -5.75 -19.24
N SER A 690 14.35 -5.20 -19.96
CA SER A 690 14.30 -3.82 -20.44
C SER A 690 13.43 -3.72 -21.70
N PRO A 691 12.72 -2.59 -21.91
CA PRO A 691 11.87 -2.40 -23.08
C PRO A 691 12.70 -2.27 -24.35
N ALA A 692 12.28 -2.91 -25.44
CA ALA A 692 12.95 -2.84 -26.74
C ALA A 692 12.25 -1.84 -27.67
N ALA A 693 12.98 -0.90 -28.27
CA ALA A 693 12.42 0.21 -29.05
C ALA A 693 11.42 -0.20 -30.15
N LYS A 694 11.64 -1.35 -30.78
CA LYS A 694 10.75 -1.91 -31.81
C LYS A 694 9.32 -2.21 -31.32
N ASP A 695 9.15 -2.42 -30.01
CA ASP A 695 7.87 -2.81 -29.40
C ASP A 695 7.07 -1.58 -28.90
N HIS A 696 7.67 -0.37 -28.97
CA HIS A 696 7.06 0.89 -28.53
C HIS A 696 7.01 1.90 -29.68
N ARG A 697 5.87 1.93 -30.39
CA ARG A 697 5.73 2.68 -31.66
C ARG A 697 4.42 3.44 -31.74
N LEU A 698 4.48 4.69 -32.21
CA LEU A 698 3.35 5.46 -32.68
C LEU A 698 3.47 5.61 -34.20
N GLU A 699 2.53 5.03 -34.93
CA GLU A 699 2.41 5.21 -36.38
C GLU A 699 1.27 6.17 -36.68
N LEU A 700 1.52 7.16 -37.54
CA LEU A 700 0.52 8.13 -37.95
C LEU A 700 0.48 8.24 -39.47
N ARG A 701 -0.73 8.22 -40.03
CA ARG A 701 -1.02 8.41 -41.45
C ARG A 701 -2.07 9.51 -41.59
N GLY A 702 -1.78 10.50 -42.42
CA GLY A 702 -2.67 11.63 -42.66
C GLY A 702 -2.91 11.89 -44.14
N GLU A 703 -4.15 12.20 -44.50
CA GLU A 703 -4.52 12.73 -45.81
C GLU A 703 -5.01 14.17 -45.65
N VAL A 704 -4.32 15.11 -46.29
CA VAL A 704 -4.62 16.54 -46.23
C VAL A 704 -5.01 17.01 -47.63
N LYS A 705 -6.11 17.75 -47.75
CA LYS A 705 -6.49 18.41 -49.01
C LYS A 705 -6.55 19.92 -48.80
N LEU A 706 -5.63 20.64 -49.45
CA LEU A 706 -5.57 22.10 -49.37
C LEU A 706 -6.74 22.71 -50.15
N ASN A 707 -7.50 23.59 -49.51
CA ASN A 707 -8.53 24.36 -50.19
C ASN A 707 -7.90 25.57 -50.90
N SER A 708 -8.56 26.05 -51.95
CA SER A 708 -8.16 27.25 -52.69
C SER A 708 -8.51 28.53 -51.91
N GLY A 709 -7.52 29.40 -51.65
CA GLY A 709 -7.73 30.81 -51.30
C GLY A 709 -7.59 31.21 -49.82
N ASP A 710 -7.73 30.30 -48.86
CA ASP A 710 -7.86 30.63 -47.42
C ASP A 710 -6.90 29.85 -46.49
N GLY A 711 -6.05 28.98 -47.03
CA GLY A 711 -5.00 28.27 -46.26
C GLY A 711 -5.52 27.23 -45.27
N ALA A 712 -6.84 26.97 -45.28
CA ALA A 712 -7.47 25.86 -44.57
C ALA A 712 -7.38 24.57 -45.39
N ALA A 713 -7.22 23.45 -44.72
CA ALA A 713 -7.10 22.14 -45.36
C ALA A 713 -7.97 21.11 -44.66
N SER A 714 -8.82 20.41 -45.41
CA SER A 714 -9.50 19.25 -44.84
C SER A 714 -8.48 18.16 -44.52
N VAL A 715 -8.65 17.47 -43.39
CA VAL A 715 -7.74 16.41 -42.97
C VAL A 715 -8.50 15.18 -42.46
N GLU A 716 -7.97 14.01 -42.80
CA GLU A 716 -8.24 12.74 -42.13
C GLU A 716 -6.92 12.20 -41.57
N ILE A 717 -6.90 11.84 -40.28
CA ILE A 717 -5.72 11.31 -39.58
C ILE A 717 -6.08 9.97 -38.98
N ARG A 718 -5.18 9.00 -39.11
CA ARG A 718 -5.24 7.70 -38.44
C ARG A 718 -3.93 7.46 -37.73
N ALA A 719 -4.00 7.10 -36.45
CA ALA A 719 -2.85 6.71 -35.66
C ALA A 719 -3.06 5.31 -35.06
N THR A 720 -2.02 4.50 -35.04
CA THR A 720 -1.96 3.23 -34.32
C THR A 720 -0.77 3.24 -33.37
N ALA A 721 -1.00 2.77 -32.14
CA ALA A 721 -0.02 2.81 -31.09
C ALA A 721 0.23 1.39 -30.54
N LYS A 722 1.50 1.10 -30.21
CA LYS A 722 1.95 -0.15 -29.59
C LYS A 722 2.88 0.15 -28.42
N GLY A 723 2.86 -0.68 -27.39
CA GLY A 723 3.74 -0.53 -26.23
C GLY A 723 3.43 0.73 -25.43
N TYR A 724 4.42 1.60 -25.23
CA TYR A 724 4.27 2.78 -24.37
C TYR A 724 3.30 3.82 -24.95
N PRO A 725 3.39 4.17 -26.25
CA PRO A 725 2.36 5.00 -26.88
C PRO A 725 0.92 4.48 -26.72
N ASP A 726 0.72 3.15 -26.73
CA ASP A 726 -0.60 2.52 -26.52
C ASP A 726 -1.07 2.76 -25.08
N TYR A 727 -0.23 2.40 -24.10
CA TYR A 727 -0.47 2.65 -22.67
C TYR A 727 -0.80 4.12 -22.38
N GLU A 728 -0.02 5.04 -22.95
CA GLU A 728 -0.16 6.48 -22.72
C GLU A 728 -1.49 7.01 -23.28
N LEU A 729 -1.84 6.66 -24.52
CA LEU A 729 -3.09 7.10 -25.14
C LEU A 729 -4.32 6.49 -24.47
N ARG A 730 -4.24 5.23 -24.01
CA ARG A 730 -5.31 4.63 -23.17
C ARG A 730 -5.46 5.36 -21.85
N SER A 731 -4.36 5.69 -21.18
CA SER A 731 -4.36 6.44 -19.92
C SER A 731 -5.03 7.79 -20.08
N VAL A 732 -4.67 8.54 -21.13
CA VAL A 732 -5.31 9.81 -21.48
C VAL A 732 -6.80 9.62 -21.75
N ALA A 733 -7.16 8.67 -22.62
CA ALA A 733 -8.56 8.42 -22.98
C ALA A 733 -9.42 7.98 -21.78
N ARG A 734 -8.84 7.24 -20.84
CA ARG A 734 -9.48 6.82 -19.58
C ARG A 734 -9.74 8.01 -18.65
N ALA A 735 -8.79 8.94 -18.56
CA ALA A 735 -8.90 10.15 -17.72
C ALA A 735 -9.86 11.20 -18.30
N TRP A 736 -10.19 11.14 -19.59
CA TRP A 736 -11.03 12.12 -20.27
C TRP A 736 -12.51 12.04 -19.83
N LYS A 737 -12.93 13.04 -19.04
CA LYS A 737 -14.35 13.32 -18.73
C LYS A 737 -15.02 14.08 -19.88
N GLY A 738 -16.35 13.96 -20.02
CA GLY A 738 -17.14 14.30 -21.22
C GLY A 738 -16.79 15.59 -22.00
N HIS A 739 -16.41 16.69 -21.34
CA HIS A 739 -16.07 17.97 -21.97
C HIS A 739 -14.78 17.94 -22.82
N ARG A 740 -13.87 16.98 -22.63
CA ARG A 740 -12.60 16.90 -23.39
C ARG A 740 -12.71 16.25 -24.76
N ARG A 741 -13.86 15.66 -25.12
CA ARG A 741 -14.05 14.97 -26.42
C ARG A 741 -13.99 15.89 -27.65
N ASN A 742 -14.05 17.21 -27.47
CA ASN A 742 -13.97 18.19 -28.56
C ASN A 742 -12.53 18.63 -28.88
N VAL A 743 -11.54 18.07 -28.18
CA VAL A 743 -10.11 18.31 -28.40
C VAL A 743 -9.48 17.03 -28.98
N PRO A 744 -8.53 17.08 -29.94
CA PRO A 744 -7.89 15.87 -30.47
C PRO A 744 -7.20 15.05 -29.36
N LEU A 745 -7.42 13.73 -29.27
CA LEU A 745 -6.80 12.89 -28.23
C LEU A 745 -5.27 12.99 -28.22
N LEU A 746 -4.64 12.95 -29.39
CA LEU A 746 -3.18 13.10 -29.51
C LEU A 746 -2.67 14.43 -28.94
N SER A 747 -3.49 15.49 -28.95
CA SER A 747 -3.06 16.81 -28.45
C SER A 747 -2.85 16.87 -26.93
N ALA A 748 -3.21 15.82 -26.20
CA ALA A 748 -2.91 15.72 -24.77
C ALA A 748 -1.42 15.47 -24.48
N ARG A 749 -0.66 14.94 -25.46
CA ARG A 749 0.75 14.57 -25.31
C ARG A 749 1.64 14.98 -26.48
N CYS A 750 1.04 15.31 -27.61
CA CYS A 750 1.74 15.74 -28.81
C CYS A 750 1.21 17.11 -29.25
N ARG A 751 2.04 17.88 -29.93
CA ARG A 751 1.63 19.11 -30.61
C ARG A 751 1.92 19.01 -32.09
N LEU A 752 1.17 19.77 -32.89
CA LEU A 752 1.49 19.94 -34.29
C LEU A 752 2.76 20.78 -34.45
N ALA A 753 3.63 20.36 -35.36
CA ALA A 753 4.80 21.12 -35.78
C ALA A 753 4.43 22.36 -36.61
N ALA A 754 3.31 22.29 -37.33
CA ALA A 754 2.80 23.39 -38.12
C ALA A 754 1.27 23.38 -38.16
N GLY A 755 0.68 24.57 -38.09
CA GLY A 755 -0.76 24.78 -38.10
C GLY A 755 -1.46 24.36 -36.81
N ALA A 756 -2.79 24.39 -36.85
CA ALA A 756 -3.67 23.95 -35.77
C ALA A 756 -4.81 23.08 -36.32
N LEU A 757 -5.18 22.03 -35.61
CA LEU A 757 -6.30 21.15 -35.96
C LEU A 757 -7.58 21.63 -35.30
N SER A 758 -8.51 22.13 -36.11
CA SER A 758 -9.91 22.29 -35.74
C SER A 758 -10.62 20.94 -35.91
N LEU A 759 -10.82 20.22 -34.80
CA LEU A 759 -11.42 18.90 -34.79
C LEU A 759 -12.92 18.97 -35.15
N ALA A 760 -13.34 18.17 -36.14
CA ALA A 760 -14.76 17.95 -36.44
C ALA A 760 -15.28 16.68 -35.78
N LYS A 761 -14.51 15.59 -35.87
CA LYS A 761 -14.88 14.28 -35.33
C LYS A 761 -13.64 13.49 -34.94
N GLN A 762 -13.74 12.66 -33.91
CA GLN A 762 -12.74 11.63 -33.62
C GLN A 762 -13.38 10.34 -33.12
N HIS A 763 -12.64 9.25 -33.26
CA HIS A 763 -12.92 7.95 -32.68
C HIS A 763 -11.62 7.33 -32.17
N PHE A 764 -11.70 6.53 -31.11
CA PHE A 764 -10.56 5.76 -30.62
C PHE A 764 -11.00 4.45 -29.98
N THR A 765 -10.09 3.48 -29.96
CA THR A 765 -10.24 2.21 -29.25
C THR A 765 -10.64 2.44 -27.80
N SER A 766 -11.63 1.70 -27.30
CA SER A 766 -12.01 1.79 -25.88
C SER A 766 -10.80 1.46 -24.99
N PRO A 767 -10.48 2.27 -23.96
CA PRO A 767 -9.35 1.99 -23.07
C PRO A 767 -9.38 0.59 -22.45
N ALA A 768 -10.58 0.06 -22.20
CA ALA A 768 -10.80 -1.28 -21.63
C ALA A 768 -10.58 -2.45 -22.62
N ARG A 769 -10.39 -2.20 -23.92
CA ARG A 769 -10.14 -3.24 -24.94
C ARG A 769 -8.64 -3.49 -25.07
N LEU A 770 -8.09 -4.34 -24.21
CA LEU A 770 -6.65 -4.66 -24.13
C LEU A 770 -6.19 -5.72 -25.15
N ASP A 771 -7.14 -6.33 -25.86
CA ASP A 771 -6.95 -7.40 -26.83
C ASP A 771 -6.46 -6.91 -28.21
N GLU A 772 -6.56 -5.61 -28.48
CA GLU A 772 -6.16 -4.97 -29.74
C GLU A 772 -5.26 -3.75 -29.51
N ASP A 773 -4.52 -3.34 -30.54
CA ASP A 773 -3.68 -2.13 -30.50
C ASP A 773 -4.56 -0.87 -30.37
N PHE A 774 -4.08 0.14 -29.67
CA PHE A 774 -4.81 1.41 -29.57
C PHE A 774 -4.81 2.13 -30.92
N ALA A 775 -6.00 2.36 -31.47
CA ALA A 775 -6.19 3.13 -32.69
C ALA A 775 -6.92 4.44 -32.39
N TRP A 776 -6.53 5.51 -33.06
CA TRP A 776 -7.20 6.81 -33.04
C TRP A 776 -7.42 7.30 -34.47
N GLN A 777 -8.59 7.87 -34.72
CA GLN A 777 -8.96 8.45 -36.00
C GLN A 777 -9.57 9.82 -35.77
N ALA A 778 -9.23 10.79 -36.60
CA ALA A 778 -9.77 12.14 -36.53
C ALA A 778 -9.99 12.76 -37.90
N GLU A 779 -11.05 13.55 -38.00
CA GLU A 779 -11.40 14.36 -39.17
C GLU A 779 -11.55 15.81 -38.73
N GLY A 780 -11.15 16.74 -39.59
CA GLY A 780 -11.26 18.17 -39.28
C GLY A 780 -10.69 19.09 -40.35
N GLN A 781 -10.33 20.29 -39.90
CA GLN A 781 -9.66 21.31 -40.72
C GLN A 781 -8.34 21.68 -40.07
N LEU A 782 -7.25 21.60 -40.84
CA LEU A 782 -5.96 22.17 -40.47
C LEU A 782 -5.88 23.62 -40.97
N ILE A 783 -5.47 24.53 -40.10
CA ILE A 783 -5.37 25.96 -40.39
C ILE A 783 -3.90 26.37 -40.27
N GLY A 784 -3.41 27.17 -41.21
CA GLY A 784 -2.05 27.74 -41.16
C GLY A 784 -0.95 26.76 -41.60
N LEU A 785 -1.28 25.76 -42.43
CA LEU A 785 -0.29 24.87 -43.04
C LEU A 785 0.41 25.49 -44.23
N SER A 786 -0.29 26.35 -44.95
CA SER A 786 0.23 27.05 -46.11
C SER A 786 0.04 28.55 -45.98
N SER A 787 0.97 29.30 -46.59
CA SER A 787 0.88 30.75 -46.74
C SER A 787 1.27 31.12 -48.17
N GLY A 788 0.49 32.01 -48.78
CA GLY A 788 0.66 32.40 -50.18
C GLY A 788 0.84 33.90 -50.34
N GLU A 789 1.77 34.32 -51.19
CA GLU A 789 1.94 35.71 -51.61
C GLU A 789 2.20 35.75 -53.13
N ALA A 790 1.44 36.58 -53.85
CA ALA A 790 1.56 36.75 -55.31
C ALA A 790 1.57 35.42 -56.12
N GLY A 791 0.72 34.46 -55.75
CA GLY A 791 0.60 33.16 -56.41
C GLY A 791 1.69 32.14 -56.07
N ARG A 792 2.64 32.47 -55.19
CA ARG A 792 3.64 31.54 -54.65
C ARG A 792 3.24 31.11 -53.25
N TRP A 793 3.21 29.80 -53.04
CA TRP A 793 2.78 29.19 -51.78
C TRP A 793 3.93 28.46 -51.11
N LEU A 794 4.02 28.61 -49.79
CA LEU A 794 4.83 27.79 -48.90
C LEU A 794 3.93 26.79 -48.19
N LEU A 795 4.41 25.56 -48.00
CA LEU A 795 3.70 24.46 -47.37
C LEU A 795 4.56 23.82 -46.29
N ARG A 796 4.01 23.67 -45.09
CA ARG A 796 4.63 22.96 -43.96
C ARG A 796 3.94 21.62 -43.70
N ALA A 797 4.70 20.63 -43.26
CA ALA A 797 4.14 19.34 -42.86
C ALA A 797 3.54 19.42 -41.44
N PRO A 798 2.31 18.94 -41.22
CA PRO A 798 1.67 18.90 -39.90
C PRO A 798 2.10 17.67 -39.08
N PHE A 799 3.40 17.47 -38.87
CA PHE A 799 3.89 16.36 -38.02
C PHE A 799 3.48 16.56 -36.55
N TRP A 800 3.24 15.46 -35.82
CA TRP A 800 2.86 15.43 -34.41
C TRP A 800 4.06 15.07 -33.53
N LEU A 801 4.59 16.07 -32.84
CA LEU A 801 5.76 15.91 -31.99
C LEU A 801 5.37 15.81 -30.51
N PRO A 802 6.02 14.95 -29.70
CA PRO A 802 5.80 14.92 -28.25
C PRO A 802 6.02 16.29 -27.60
N GLU A 803 5.08 16.73 -26.77
CA GLU A 803 5.15 18.05 -26.11
C GLU A 803 6.29 18.11 -25.08
N GLU A 804 6.61 16.98 -24.44
CA GLU A 804 7.73 16.88 -23.49
C GLU A 804 9.09 17.20 -24.12
N TRP A 805 9.22 17.12 -25.45
CA TRP A 805 10.47 17.50 -26.13
C TRP A 805 10.78 18.98 -26.01
N ASP A 806 9.76 19.85 -25.92
CA ASP A 806 10.00 21.28 -25.68
C ASP A 806 10.61 21.50 -24.29
N LEU A 807 10.09 20.78 -23.29
CA LEU A 807 10.61 20.81 -21.93
C LEU A 807 12.03 20.23 -21.84
N ALA A 808 12.36 19.24 -22.68
CA ALA A 808 13.67 18.61 -22.73
C ALA A 808 14.79 19.55 -23.23
N LEU A 809 14.46 20.62 -23.95
CA LEU A 809 15.44 21.56 -24.53
C LEU A 809 16.07 22.53 -23.53
N HIS A 810 15.45 22.69 -22.35
CA HIS A 810 15.89 23.65 -21.36
C HIS A 810 17.20 23.23 -20.68
N PRO A 811 18.07 24.19 -20.31
CA PRO A 811 19.22 23.91 -19.47
C PRO A 811 18.79 23.23 -18.17
N ARG A 812 19.50 22.18 -17.77
CA ARG A 812 19.13 21.34 -16.61
C ARG A 812 20.35 20.73 -15.94
N LYS A 813 20.21 20.38 -14.66
CA LYS A 813 21.23 19.70 -13.84
C LYS A 813 20.94 18.20 -13.68
N THR A 814 19.68 17.80 -13.79
CA THR A 814 19.25 16.40 -13.64
C THR A 814 19.32 15.62 -14.94
N PRO A 815 19.42 14.27 -14.86
CA PRO A 815 19.12 13.39 -15.99
C PRO A 815 17.73 13.67 -16.57
N LEU A 816 17.50 13.30 -17.83
CA LEU A 816 16.21 13.34 -18.50
C LEU A 816 15.48 12.01 -18.36
N PHE A 817 14.19 12.10 -18.04
CA PHE A 817 13.24 10.99 -17.96
C PHE A 817 12.08 11.26 -18.92
N LEU A 818 12.27 10.85 -20.18
CA LEU A 818 11.33 10.98 -21.27
C LEU A 818 10.49 9.71 -21.41
N ASN A 819 9.25 9.85 -21.90
CA ASN A 819 8.36 8.72 -22.16
C ASN A 819 8.22 7.77 -20.94
N ALA A 820 8.24 8.32 -19.73
CA ALA A 820 8.27 7.57 -18.48
C ALA A 820 9.36 6.47 -18.43
N GLY A 821 10.52 6.72 -19.04
CA GLY A 821 11.67 5.80 -19.11
C GLY A 821 11.66 4.87 -20.33
N TYR A 822 10.59 4.85 -21.13
CA TYR A 822 10.45 3.96 -22.28
C TYR A 822 11.13 4.50 -23.55
N PRO A 823 11.56 3.61 -24.46
CA PRO A 823 11.89 4.01 -25.82
C PRO A 823 10.64 4.47 -26.59
N LEU A 824 10.87 5.25 -27.65
CA LEU A 824 9.82 5.74 -28.52
C LEU A 824 10.27 5.66 -29.99
N THR A 825 9.47 4.97 -30.80
CA THR A 825 9.53 5.07 -32.26
C THR A 825 8.32 5.86 -32.77
N LEU A 826 8.55 6.94 -33.50
CA LEU A 826 7.54 7.74 -34.19
C LEU A 826 7.67 7.54 -35.71
N ASP A 827 6.61 7.14 -36.38
CA ASP A 827 6.57 7.01 -37.85
C ASP A 827 5.33 7.71 -38.40
N GLU A 828 5.52 8.90 -38.96
CA GLU A 828 4.47 9.72 -39.52
C GLU A 828 4.61 9.82 -41.04
N GLU A 829 3.50 9.69 -41.75
CA GLU A 829 3.41 9.93 -43.19
C GLU A 829 2.15 10.74 -43.49
N ILE A 830 2.32 11.91 -44.08
CA ILE A 830 1.24 12.82 -44.44
C ILE A 830 1.26 12.98 -45.96
N GLU A 831 0.18 12.57 -46.61
CA GLU A 831 -0.07 12.88 -48.02
C GLU A 831 -0.88 14.18 -48.14
N ILE A 832 -0.40 15.11 -48.95
CA ILE A 832 -1.00 16.42 -49.13
C ILE A 832 -1.38 16.58 -50.61
N GLN A 833 -2.68 16.68 -50.86
CA GLN A 833 -3.24 17.10 -52.15
C GLN A 833 -3.14 18.62 -52.27
N LEU A 834 -2.38 19.07 -53.25
CA LEU A 834 -2.25 20.49 -53.59
C LEU A 834 -3.49 20.99 -54.34
N PRO A 835 -3.75 22.32 -54.33
CA PRO A 835 -4.83 22.90 -55.12
C PRO A 835 -4.69 22.60 -56.61
N SER A 836 -5.82 22.51 -57.31
CA SER A 836 -5.84 22.31 -58.77
C SER A 836 -5.05 23.41 -59.49
N GLY A 837 -4.22 23.02 -60.46
CA GLY A 837 -3.34 23.96 -61.18
C GLY A 837 -2.06 24.33 -60.44
N ALA A 838 -1.69 23.59 -59.38
CA ALA A 838 -0.39 23.73 -58.75
C ALA A 838 0.75 23.29 -59.68
N GLU A 839 1.70 24.19 -59.93
CA GLU A 839 2.88 23.99 -60.78
C GLU A 839 4.17 24.35 -60.03
N GLN A 840 5.32 24.05 -60.64
CA GLN A 840 6.65 24.39 -60.07
C GLN A 840 6.87 23.92 -58.63
N ILE A 841 6.42 22.71 -58.31
CA ILE A 841 6.56 22.10 -56.98
C ILE A 841 8.05 21.89 -56.68
N ARG A 842 8.54 22.51 -55.61
CA ARG A 842 9.90 22.32 -55.06
C ARG A 842 9.81 21.73 -53.67
N LEU A 843 10.48 20.61 -53.47
CA LEU A 843 10.51 19.89 -52.21
C LEU A 843 11.83 20.15 -51.46
N PRO A 844 11.81 20.20 -50.12
CA PRO A 844 13.03 20.20 -49.32
C PRO A 844 13.88 18.95 -49.59
N ALA A 845 15.20 19.08 -49.47
CA ALA A 845 16.09 17.93 -49.49
C ALA A 845 15.86 17.03 -48.26
N VAL A 846 16.15 15.73 -48.41
CA VAL A 846 16.15 14.78 -47.29
C VAL A 846 17.12 15.24 -46.21
N LYS A 847 16.67 15.17 -44.96
CA LYS A 847 17.47 15.49 -43.78
C LYS A 847 17.39 14.34 -42.79
N GLU A 848 18.51 14.00 -42.19
CA GLU A 848 18.57 12.91 -41.23
C GLU A 848 19.69 13.11 -40.21
N ASN A 849 19.51 12.48 -39.06
CA ASN A 849 20.55 12.19 -38.10
C ASN A 849 20.57 10.68 -37.85
N SER A 850 21.70 10.04 -38.13
CA SER A 850 21.89 8.59 -37.97
C SER A 850 22.59 8.21 -36.66
N HIS A 851 22.89 9.18 -35.79
CA HIS A 851 23.60 8.96 -34.54
C HIS A 851 22.67 9.11 -33.33
N GLY A 852 22.89 8.30 -32.30
CA GLY A 852 22.13 8.40 -31.04
C GLY A 852 22.50 9.64 -30.22
N PRO A 853 21.70 9.98 -29.19
CA PRO A 853 20.57 9.19 -28.69
C PRO A 853 19.25 9.38 -29.46
N LEU A 854 19.13 10.34 -30.40
CA LEU A 854 17.91 10.59 -31.16
C LEU A 854 18.15 10.44 -32.67
N VAL A 855 17.78 9.30 -33.22
CA VAL A 855 17.89 9.02 -34.65
C VAL A 855 16.63 9.51 -35.35
N TRP A 856 16.77 10.26 -36.45
CA TRP A 856 15.60 10.77 -37.18
C TRP A 856 15.86 10.95 -38.67
N LYS A 857 14.79 10.90 -39.47
CA LYS A 857 14.81 11.18 -40.91
C LYS A 857 13.53 11.91 -41.32
N ILE A 858 13.68 12.97 -42.11
CA ILE A 858 12.61 13.75 -42.74
C ILE A 858 12.79 13.69 -44.26
N GLU A 859 11.72 13.32 -44.95
CA GLU A 859 11.74 13.14 -46.39
C GLU A 859 10.45 13.66 -47.03
N TRP A 860 10.60 14.39 -48.13
CA TRP A 860 9.50 14.86 -48.97
C TRP A 860 9.62 14.23 -50.36
N THR A 861 8.56 13.58 -50.83
CA THR A 861 8.53 12.92 -52.15
C THR A 861 7.27 13.26 -52.94
N PRO A 862 7.31 13.25 -54.29
CA PRO A 862 6.11 13.26 -55.11
C PRO A 862 5.26 12.00 -54.85
N ALA A 863 3.93 12.15 -54.78
CA ALA A 863 3.00 11.05 -54.46
C ALA A 863 1.90 10.87 -55.53
N GLY A 864 2.19 11.28 -56.77
CA GLY A 864 1.22 11.32 -57.87
C GLY A 864 0.93 12.75 -58.34
N GLU A 865 0.03 12.89 -59.30
CA GLU A 865 -0.30 14.18 -59.91
C GLU A 865 -0.95 15.12 -58.87
N GLY A 866 -0.32 16.28 -58.65
CA GLY A 866 -0.77 17.26 -57.66
C GLY A 866 -0.66 16.81 -56.19
N ARG A 867 0.08 15.73 -55.88
CA ARG A 867 0.26 15.22 -54.51
C ARG A 867 1.72 15.20 -54.09
N VAL A 868 1.94 15.56 -52.83
CA VAL A 868 3.25 15.43 -52.16
C VAL A 868 3.09 14.62 -50.89
N ARG A 869 4.12 13.86 -50.52
CA ARG A 869 4.17 13.08 -49.28
C ARG A 869 5.30 13.60 -48.41
N ALA A 870 5.00 13.89 -47.15
CA ALA A 870 5.98 14.22 -46.13
C ALA A 870 6.06 13.08 -45.12
N ARG A 871 7.27 12.57 -44.85
CA ARG A 871 7.51 11.48 -43.90
C ARG A 871 8.48 11.93 -42.82
N LEU A 872 8.15 11.62 -41.57
CA LEU A 872 9.00 11.77 -40.40
C LEU A 872 9.16 10.41 -39.74
N ARG A 873 10.40 9.96 -39.53
CA ARG A 873 10.71 8.83 -38.67
C ARG A 873 11.65 9.28 -37.57
N VAL A 874 11.32 8.99 -36.32
CA VAL A 874 12.17 9.26 -35.15
C VAL A 874 12.28 7.98 -34.32
N GLU A 875 13.46 7.72 -33.79
CA GLU A 875 13.73 6.62 -32.88
C GLU A 875 14.57 7.13 -31.71
N LEU A 876 14.01 7.00 -30.51
CA LEU A 876 14.65 7.22 -29.23
C LEU A 876 14.74 5.85 -28.54
N PRO A 877 15.92 5.21 -28.49
CA PRO A 877 16.05 3.82 -28.05
C PRO A 877 16.00 3.65 -26.53
N ARG A 878 15.95 4.74 -25.74
CA ARG A 878 15.80 4.74 -24.28
C ARG A 878 15.19 6.06 -23.79
N GLY A 879 14.34 6.01 -22.76
CA GLY A 879 13.71 7.20 -22.17
C GLY A 879 14.53 7.84 -21.05
N GLU A 880 15.48 7.11 -20.45
CA GLU A 880 16.37 7.63 -19.41
C GLU A 880 17.73 8.04 -20.03
N LEU A 881 18.12 9.31 -19.84
CA LEU A 881 19.36 9.89 -20.39
C LEU A 881 20.09 10.68 -19.32
N ALA A 882 21.40 10.52 -19.21
CA ALA A 882 22.24 11.19 -18.20
C ALA A 882 23.56 11.69 -18.79
N GLY A 883 24.20 12.64 -18.10
CA GLY A 883 25.52 13.14 -18.48
C GLY A 883 25.56 13.71 -19.90
N GLN A 884 26.55 13.28 -20.69
CA GLN A 884 26.77 13.79 -22.06
C GLN A 884 25.59 13.50 -23.01
N ASP A 885 24.82 12.44 -22.76
CA ASP A 885 23.68 12.06 -23.60
C ASP A 885 22.56 13.11 -23.58
N VAL A 886 22.41 13.85 -22.47
CA VAL A 886 21.41 14.94 -22.36
C VAL A 886 21.77 16.08 -23.32
N GLY A 887 23.04 16.52 -23.30
CA GLY A 887 23.51 17.59 -24.18
C GLY A 887 23.41 17.21 -25.66
N GLU A 888 23.75 15.96 -25.98
CA GLU A 888 23.67 15.45 -27.35
C GLU A 888 22.23 15.30 -27.83
N LEU A 889 21.31 14.79 -26.99
CA LEU A 889 19.88 14.79 -27.27
C LEU A 889 19.38 16.21 -27.61
N GLN A 890 19.68 17.18 -26.75
CA GLN A 890 19.22 18.56 -26.94
C GLN A 890 19.74 19.16 -28.25
N ARG A 891 20.99 18.87 -28.63
CA ARG A 891 21.55 19.28 -29.92
C ARG A 891 20.77 18.67 -31.09
N GLN A 892 20.59 17.35 -31.08
CA GLN A 892 19.89 16.61 -32.13
C GLN A 892 18.41 16.99 -32.24
N LEU A 893 17.78 17.30 -31.10
CA LEU A 893 16.39 17.75 -31.05
C LEU A 893 16.23 19.16 -31.61
N ARG A 894 17.16 20.09 -31.34
CA ARG A 894 17.17 21.42 -31.99
C ARG A 894 17.32 21.30 -33.50
N GLU A 895 18.16 20.39 -33.97
CA GLU A 895 18.30 20.10 -35.40
C GLU A 895 16.99 19.57 -35.97
N LEU A 896 16.40 18.53 -35.35
CA LEU A 896 15.11 17.98 -35.77
C LEU A 896 14.04 19.06 -35.88
N LEU A 897 13.86 19.87 -34.84
CA LEU A 897 12.84 20.94 -34.81
C LEU A 897 13.10 22.03 -35.86
N THR A 898 14.36 22.33 -36.15
CA THR A 898 14.73 23.22 -37.26
C THR A 898 14.32 22.60 -38.59
N PHE A 899 14.61 21.31 -38.79
CA PHE A 899 14.38 20.65 -40.07
C PHE A 899 12.91 20.36 -40.34
N VAL A 900 12.12 20.04 -39.31
CA VAL A 900 10.66 19.91 -39.38
C VAL A 900 9.99 21.22 -39.84
N GLY A 901 10.61 22.38 -39.57
CA GLY A 901 10.15 23.68 -40.05
C GLY A 901 10.38 23.97 -41.54
N HIS A 902 11.09 23.11 -42.29
CA HIS A 902 11.31 23.35 -43.73
C HIS A 902 10.02 23.29 -44.52
N THR A 903 9.92 24.19 -45.50
CA THR A 903 8.74 24.36 -46.34
C THR A 903 8.97 23.79 -47.74
N ALA A 904 8.01 23.01 -48.24
CA ALA A 904 7.84 22.85 -49.68
C ALA A 904 7.26 24.13 -50.29
N SER A 905 7.47 24.36 -51.59
CA SER A 905 6.89 25.51 -52.29
C SER A 905 6.26 25.12 -53.62
N PHE A 906 5.19 25.79 -54.02
CA PHE A 906 4.54 25.61 -55.31
C PHE A 906 3.94 26.93 -55.82
N VAL A 907 3.59 26.98 -57.10
CA VAL A 907 2.87 28.11 -57.72
C VAL A 907 1.45 27.65 -58.00
N ALA A 908 0.45 28.44 -57.62
CA ALA A 908 -0.95 28.16 -57.92
C ALA A 908 -1.69 29.49 -58.18
N PRO A 909 -2.78 29.48 -58.97
CA PRO A 909 -3.64 30.65 -59.11
C PRO A 909 -4.08 31.17 -57.73
N PRO A 910 -4.17 32.50 -57.54
CA PRO A 910 -4.61 33.09 -56.28
C PRO A 910 -6.02 32.65 -55.88
#